data_AF-A0A2G5I613-F1
#
_entry.id   AF-A0A2G5I613-F1
#
_cell.length_a   1.000
_cell.length_b   1.000
_cell.length_c   1.000
_cell.angle_alpha   90.00
_cell.angle_beta   90.00
_cell.angle_gamma   90.00
#
_symmetry.space_group_name_H-M   'P 1'
#
loop_
_entity.id
_entity.type
_entity.pdbx_description
1 polymer ?
#
loop_
_entity_poly.entity_id
_entity_poly.type
_entity_poly.pdbx_seq_one_letter_code
_entity_poly.pdbx_strand_id
1 'polypeptide(L)'
;MPDDSAGLIQRRVACALEPLEVLARLGGRPGLTGLIGSWAGGGALITSDPVAPATSIADIDEHPAAAAGPGDGTAALPDPAGFVGGGWFGVLGYQLGRDLERLPAPPPRPAPVPELRVSYFDHVLRYDAGAGTWWFESVAGPDRAERHYRQVTARLHGRAPASRGYEFGPFRMTPAPAAHQDAVARCLEHIAAGDIFQANICLRAAAAFQGDPLEAFIRGVRGLRPAYAAYVTTSHGAVASFSPELFLDRRGRAVLTSPIKGTAPLSADPRDLASSQKDQAENTMIVDLMRNDLSRVCLPGSVHVPSTARAEAHTGVWHLVRDISGTLRPGVTDSQLVRVTFPPGSVTGAPKVRAMELISQLETTGREAYTGAIGYASAARLEMNVAIRTFEFLGDTAWIGVGGGIVLDSDPAKEMRECLDKLQPLLTAVGAALDESALDDPTRQPGPRRVGTARPAVGRDDAVTTRRPQAGLGVFETMLVTRGNVPHLAAHLGRLSASVRDLYSAALPDGLEHRIRASAGTCAGRGRLRVTVTPGRDTESITLTPLTGPASPPVTLVPVQVPGGWGVHKWADRTILDRDGNGAPWPPGRDALIMDDQDLLETGRASLFLADDDGVHTPRLDGRLLPGTTRRQVIDVLGQAGIPVHEHRLTLTDLSRATEVFLTNAIRGVTPVAGCTALPGRAWTRGPLTAWLQSRLRDTPHAPPRRRPPPRSRVLLVDNYDSFVYNLARYCQELGARTTVLRNDDPALDPETIAGRYDHVIISPGPGDPASAGRSVDIIRRLAGVTPILGVCLGHQCIGEAFGGRTVRAPRPVHGRHTLIHHDQQGIFAGLPPLLTAGRYHSLVTDESTLPGVLTPTARTPASLLMGVRHRHLPVHGIQAHPESILTPRGHDLLANFLAIPPDRASASRLASNAPAGSHWSDDSAGSR
;
A
#
# COMPACT_ATOMS: atom_id res chain seq x y z
N MET A 1 25.43 45.50 -19.07
CA MET A 1 24.05 45.61 -18.57
C MET A 1 23.23 46.35 -19.62
N PRO A 2 22.45 45.65 -20.47
CA PRO A 2 21.15 46.12 -20.88
C PRO A 2 20.08 45.47 -19.99
N ASP A 3 19.08 46.28 -19.68
CA ASP A 3 17.92 46.02 -18.84
C ASP A 3 17.00 44.98 -19.52
N ASP A 4 17.28 43.69 -19.32
CA ASP A 4 16.60 42.55 -19.95
C ASP A 4 15.56 42.01 -18.95
N SER A 5 14.56 42.82 -18.61
CA SER A 5 13.51 42.43 -17.66
C SER A 5 12.81 41.15 -18.14
N ALA A 6 12.84 40.10 -17.33
CA ALA A 6 12.24 38.80 -17.64
C ALA A 6 10.76 38.94 -18.01
N GLY A 7 10.36 38.39 -19.16
CA GLY A 7 8.99 38.43 -19.66
C GLY A 7 8.49 37.02 -19.97
N LEU A 8 7.21 36.75 -19.70
CA LEU A 8 6.57 35.48 -20.04
C LEU A 8 6.21 35.47 -21.53
N ILE A 9 6.88 34.61 -22.31
CA ILE A 9 6.65 34.47 -23.74
C ILE A 9 6.10 33.08 -24.01
N GLN A 10 4.95 33.00 -24.68
CA GLN A 10 4.37 31.76 -25.20
C GLN A 10 3.98 31.97 -26.66
N ARG A 11 4.47 31.11 -27.54
CA ARG A 11 4.21 31.18 -28.98
C ARG A 11 3.87 29.81 -29.53
N ARG A 12 2.80 29.73 -30.31
CA ARG A 12 2.49 28.51 -31.05
C ARG A 12 3.55 28.26 -32.11
N VAL A 13 4.08 27.05 -32.17
CA VAL A 13 5.05 26.62 -33.19
C VAL A 13 4.30 25.87 -34.28
N ALA A 14 4.40 26.33 -35.53
CA ALA A 14 3.86 25.63 -36.68
C ALA A 14 4.73 24.42 -37.04
N CYS A 15 4.53 23.31 -36.33
CA CYS A 15 5.30 22.08 -36.47
C CYS A 15 4.37 20.87 -36.42
N ALA A 16 4.43 20.01 -37.44
CA ALA A 16 3.69 18.75 -37.52
C ALA A 16 4.53 17.52 -37.13
N LEU A 17 5.78 17.74 -36.68
CA LEU A 17 6.66 16.66 -36.25
C LEU A 17 6.22 16.11 -34.89
N GLU A 18 6.35 14.80 -34.75
CA GLU A 18 6.13 14.09 -33.48
C GLU A 18 7.27 14.38 -32.48
N PRO A 19 7.05 14.23 -31.16
CA PRO A 19 8.06 14.49 -30.13
C PRO A 19 9.45 13.88 -30.38
N LEU A 20 9.51 12.61 -30.81
CA LEU A 20 10.79 11.95 -31.09
C LEU A 20 11.49 12.51 -32.32
N GLU A 21 10.74 13.01 -33.31
CA GLU A 21 11.32 13.64 -34.49
C GLU A 21 11.86 15.03 -34.16
N VAL A 22 11.12 15.81 -33.36
CA VAL A 22 11.60 17.10 -32.83
C VAL A 22 12.89 16.90 -32.04
N LEU A 23 12.93 15.91 -31.15
CA LEU A 23 14.13 15.60 -30.38
C LEU A 23 15.31 15.24 -31.29
N ALA A 24 15.09 14.42 -32.33
CA ALA A 24 16.11 14.08 -33.32
C ALA A 24 16.62 15.31 -34.10
N ARG A 25 15.75 16.25 -34.46
CA ARG A 25 16.14 17.51 -35.14
C ARG A 25 17.02 18.41 -34.27
N LEU A 26 16.82 18.35 -32.96
CA LEU A 26 17.59 19.10 -31.98
C LEU A 26 18.83 18.36 -31.48
N GLY A 27 19.10 17.15 -32.02
CA GLY A 27 20.29 16.36 -31.73
C GLY A 27 21.59 17.15 -31.85
N GLY A 28 22.49 16.94 -30.89
CA GLY A 28 23.80 17.61 -30.82
C GLY A 28 23.79 19.02 -30.25
N ARG A 29 22.65 19.58 -29.83
CA ARG A 29 22.61 20.83 -29.07
C ARG A 29 23.15 20.63 -27.64
N PRO A 30 23.88 21.61 -27.07
CA PRO A 30 24.36 21.53 -25.69
C PRO A 30 23.22 21.33 -24.69
N GLY A 31 23.37 20.41 -23.74
CA GLY A 31 22.39 20.18 -22.67
C GLY A 31 20.99 19.77 -23.15
N LEU A 32 20.87 19.24 -24.39
CA LEU A 32 19.63 18.71 -24.92
C LEU A 32 18.96 17.79 -23.90
N THR A 33 17.73 18.14 -23.54
CA THR A 33 16.88 17.40 -22.62
C THR A 33 15.51 17.20 -23.25
N GLY A 34 15.02 15.97 -23.27
CA GLY A 34 13.71 15.59 -23.81
C GLY A 34 12.96 14.70 -22.83
N LEU A 35 11.81 15.17 -22.35
CA LEU A 35 10.88 14.43 -21.50
C LEU A 35 9.63 14.11 -22.35
N ILE A 36 9.32 12.83 -22.57
CA ILE A 36 8.28 12.39 -23.52
C ILE A 36 7.36 11.34 -22.86
N GLY A 37 6.05 11.45 -23.06
CA GLY A 37 5.05 10.51 -22.56
C GLY A 37 4.02 11.20 -21.66
N SER A 38 3.88 10.75 -20.42
CA SER A 38 2.94 11.27 -19.43
C SER A 38 3.35 12.61 -18.79
N TRP A 39 4.56 13.10 -19.10
CA TRP A 39 5.06 14.39 -18.64
C TRP A 39 4.13 15.55 -18.99
N ALA A 40 4.12 16.57 -18.13
CA ALA A 40 3.35 17.79 -18.32
C ALA A 40 1.83 17.55 -18.53
N GLY A 41 1.29 16.42 -18.05
CA GLY A 41 -0.12 16.05 -18.23
C GLY A 41 -0.43 15.26 -19.51
N GLY A 42 0.58 14.69 -20.17
CA GLY A 42 0.43 13.85 -21.37
C GLY A 42 0.93 14.54 -22.64
N GLY A 43 2.24 14.66 -22.80
CA GLY A 43 2.86 15.35 -23.92
C GLY A 43 4.38 15.22 -23.96
N ALA A 44 5.07 16.31 -24.28
CA ALA A 44 6.52 16.37 -24.28
C ALA A 44 7.07 17.73 -23.85
N LEU A 45 8.23 17.74 -23.22
CA LEU A 45 9.03 18.92 -22.93
C LEU A 45 10.42 18.72 -23.53
N ILE A 46 10.87 19.63 -24.39
CA ILE A 46 12.19 19.57 -25.01
C ILE A 46 12.89 20.92 -24.84
N THR A 47 14.09 20.91 -24.27
CA THR A 47 14.90 22.10 -24.06
C THR A 47 16.37 21.84 -24.35
N SER A 48 17.15 22.89 -24.58
CA SER A 48 18.59 22.84 -24.83
C SER A 48 19.23 24.19 -24.48
N ASP A 49 20.56 24.25 -24.55
CA ASP A 49 21.36 25.46 -24.32
C ASP A 49 21.18 26.01 -22.89
N PRO A 50 21.63 25.25 -21.87
CA PRO A 50 21.44 25.62 -20.47
C PRO A 50 22.12 26.96 -20.16
N VAL A 51 21.54 27.70 -19.21
CA VAL A 51 22.05 29.00 -18.75
C VAL A 51 23.08 28.83 -17.65
N ALA A 52 22.79 27.97 -16.67
CA ALA A 52 23.63 27.74 -15.50
C ALA A 52 23.43 26.32 -14.95
N PRO A 53 24.48 25.64 -14.47
CA PRO A 53 24.35 24.39 -13.73
C PRO A 53 23.91 24.65 -12.28
N ALA A 54 23.23 23.69 -11.67
CA ALA A 54 22.95 23.71 -10.23
C ALA A 54 24.20 23.31 -9.45
N THR A 55 24.45 24.00 -8.35
CA THR A 55 25.54 23.74 -7.40
C THR A 55 25.05 23.05 -6.13
N SER A 56 23.77 23.28 -5.79
CA SER A 56 23.10 22.65 -4.65
C SER A 56 21.66 22.29 -5.02
N ILE A 57 21.05 21.37 -4.26
CA ILE A 57 19.63 21.05 -4.45
C ILE A 57 18.72 22.25 -4.11
N ALA A 58 19.18 23.22 -3.31
CA ALA A 58 18.39 24.41 -2.99
C ALA A 58 18.20 25.33 -4.20
N ASP A 59 19.12 25.27 -5.18
CA ASP A 59 19.09 26.11 -6.37
C ASP A 59 17.80 25.86 -7.20
N ILE A 60 17.18 24.67 -7.08
CA ILE A 60 15.93 24.37 -7.80
C ILE A 60 14.75 25.25 -7.37
N ASP A 61 14.84 25.89 -6.19
CA ASP A 61 13.85 26.84 -5.69
C ASP A 61 14.01 28.23 -6.33
N GLU A 62 15.16 28.50 -6.96
CA GLU A 62 15.45 29.79 -7.59
C GLU A 62 14.89 29.82 -9.01
N HIS A 63 13.90 30.70 -9.23
CA HIS A 63 13.34 30.94 -10.55
C HIS A 63 13.53 32.42 -10.90
N PRO A 64 14.62 32.79 -11.60
CA PRO A 64 15.01 34.18 -11.87
C PRO A 64 13.90 35.08 -12.46
N ALA A 65 12.92 34.50 -13.17
CA ALA A 65 11.81 35.23 -13.77
C ALA A 65 10.58 35.44 -12.87
N ALA A 66 10.49 34.78 -11.70
CA ALA A 66 9.37 34.98 -10.76
C ALA A 66 9.46 36.30 -9.97
N ALA A 67 10.61 36.99 -10.02
CA ALA A 67 10.84 38.29 -9.38
C ALA A 67 10.37 39.49 -10.23
N ALA A 68 10.04 39.28 -11.50
CA ALA A 68 9.37 40.29 -12.32
C ALA A 68 7.87 40.26 -11.97
N GLY A 69 7.42 41.22 -11.16
CA GLY A 69 5.99 41.45 -10.95
C GLY A 69 5.25 41.68 -12.28
N PRO A 70 3.90 41.66 -12.29
CA PRO A 70 3.14 41.94 -13.50
C PRO A 70 3.52 43.33 -14.02
N GLY A 71 4.32 43.38 -15.08
CA GLY A 71 4.63 44.61 -15.81
C GLY A 71 3.34 45.14 -16.42
N ASP A 72 3.12 46.45 -16.29
CA ASP A 72 1.95 47.14 -16.81
C ASP A 72 1.74 46.83 -18.30
N GLY A 73 0.62 46.17 -18.60
CA GLY A 73 0.02 46.13 -19.93
C GLY A 73 0.63 45.14 -20.93
N THR A 74 0.15 43.88 -20.92
CA THR A 74 -0.59 43.23 -22.02
C THR A 74 -0.66 41.70 -21.79
N ALA A 75 -1.86 41.15 -21.98
CA ALA A 75 -2.27 39.75 -21.82
C ALA A 75 -2.31 39.21 -20.38
N ALA A 76 -3.52 38.80 -19.96
CA ALA A 76 -3.70 37.95 -18.78
C ALA A 76 -2.78 36.72 -18.88
N LEU A 77 -2.21 36.30 -17.74
CA LEU A 77 -1.42 35.07 -17.63
C LEU A 77 -2.14 33.94 -18.39
N PRO A 78 -1.47 33.22 -19.32
CA PRO A 78 -2.04 32.01 -19.91
C PRO A 78 -2.39 31.04 -18.78
N ASP A 79 -3.39 30.17 -18.98
CA ASP A 79 -3.87 29.20 -17.99
C ASP A 79 -2.68 28.66 -17.14
N PRO A 80 -2.58 29.05 -15.85
CA PRO A 80 -1.42 28.73 -15.02
C PRO A 80 -1.16 27.23 -14.90
N ALA A 81 -2.14 26.39 -15.24
CA ALA A 81 -2.03 24.94 -15.14
C ALA A 81 -1.10 24.31 -16.19
N GLY A 82 -0.85 24.96 -17.33
CA GLY A 82 -0.14 24.36 -18.47
C GLY A 82 1.21 25.00 -18.84
N PHE A 83 1.51 26.22 -18.39
CA PHE A 83 2.75 26.93 -18.75
C PHE A 83 3.95 26.41 -17.93
N VAL A 84 5.03 26.06 -18.62
CA VAL A 84 6.31 25.64 -18.02
C VAL A 84 7.34 26.76 -18.12
N GLY A 85 7.48 27.39 -19.30
CA GLY A 85 8.38 28.54 -19.53
C GLY A 85 9.88 28.24 -19.54
N GLY A 86 10.32 27.26 -18.78
CA GLY A 86 11.71 26.95 -18.48
C GLY A 86 11.81 26.35 -17.08
N GLY A 87 13.00 26.35 -16.49
CA GLY A 87 13.24 25.83 -15.16
C GLY A 87 14.49 24.97 -15.07
N TRP A 88 14.61 24.25 -13.97
CA TRP A 88 15.70 23.33 -13.71
C TRP A 88 15.37 21.96 -14.26
N PHE A 89 16.18 21.45 -15.18
CA PHE A 89 16.00 20.12 -15.77
C PHE A 89 17.25 19.27 -15.52
N GLY A 90 17.08 17.98 -15.25
CA GLY A 90 18.21 17.06 -15.21
C GLY A 90 18.01 15.85 -14.32
N VAL A 91 19.12 15.39 -13.73
CA VAL A 91 19.22 14.11 -13.01
C VAL A 91 19.69 14.34 -11.57
N LEU A 92 18.98 13.72 -10.63
CA LEU A 92 19.39 13.54 -9.24
C LEU A 92 19.90 12.11 -9.07
N GLY A 93 21.20 11.96 -8.82
CA GLY A 93 21.85 10.67 -8.56
C GLY A 93 21.50 10.11 -7.17
N TYR A 94 21.52 8.79 -7.03
CA TYR A 94 21.10 8.11 -5.80
C TYR A 94 21.89 8.54 -4.56
N GLN A 95 23.21 8.80 -4.71
CA GLN A 95 24.04 9.17 -3.57
C GLN A 95 23.81 10.61 -3.09
N LEU A 96 23.00 11.42 -3.80
CA LEU A 96 22.50 12.68 -3.25
C LEU A 96 21.79 12.46 -1.91
N GLY A 97 21.19 11.27 -1.68
CA GLY A 97 20.59 10.90 -0.39
C GLY A 97 21.56 11.00 0.80
N ARG A 98 22.87 10.92 0.58
CA ARG A 98 23.90 11.07 1.62
C ARG A 98 24.09 12.51 2.09
N ASP A 99 23.76 13.47 1.23
CA ASP A 99 23.78 14.88 1.59
C ASP A 99 22.51 15.28 2.35
N LEU A 100 21.52 14.38 2.38
CA LEU A 100 20.23 14.55 3.04
C LEU A 100 20.15 13.74 4.35
N GLU A 101 20.81 12.58 4.43
CA GLU A 101 20.84 11.69 5.60
C GLU A 101 22.27 11.22 5.94
N ARG A 102 22.53 10.90 7.22
CA ARG A 102 23.84 10.39 7.67
C ARG A 102 24.01 8.92 7.30
N LEU A 103 24.89 8.61 6.34
CA LEU A 103 25.08 7.25 5.81
C LEU A 103 26.57 6.82 5.77
N PRO A 104 26.89 5.52 5.92
CA PRO A 104 28.25 4.98 5.80
C PRO A 104 28.80 5.17 4.38
N ALA A 105 30.11 5.13 4.15
CA ALA A 105 30.70 5.30 2.81
C ALA A 105 30.08 4.32 1.77
N PRO A 106 29.81 4.76 0.53
CA PRO A 106 29.20 3.90 -0.47
C PRO A 106 30.25 3.01 -1.14
N PRO A 107 29.83 1.90 -1.78
CA PRO A 107 30.73 1.12 -2.61
C PRO A 107 31.23 1.97 -3.81
N PRO A 108 32.41 1.66 -4.36
CA PRO A 108 33.01 2.45 -5.43
C PRO A 108 32.11 2.46 -6.68
N ARG A 109 32.14 3.58 -7.40
CA ARG A 109 31.46 3.75 -8.69
C ARG A 109 32.47 3.52 -9.82
N PRO A 110 32.23 2.57 -10.74
CA PRO A 110 33.09 2.37 -11.91
C PRO A 110 33.24 3.64 -12.77
N ALA A 111 32.18 4.45 -12.85
CA ALA A 111 32.14 5.72 -13.56
C ALA A 111 31.69 6.84 -12.61
N PRO A 112 32.61 7.47 -11.85
CA PRO A 112 32.25 8.51 -10.89
C PRO A 112 31.79 9.78 -11.62
N VAL A 113 30.53 10.15 -11.42
CA VAL A 113 29.88 11.35 -11.96
C VAL A 113 29.27 12.18 -10.82
N PRO A 114 29.05 13.50 -10.98
CA PRO A 114 28.34 14.30 -9.97
C PRO A 114 26.94 13.77 -9.71
N GLU A 115 26.47 13.84 -8.46
CA GLU A 115 25.11 13.41 -8.09
C GLU A 115 24.06 14.38 -8.61
N LEU A 116 24.34 15.68 -8.52
CA LEU A 116 23.47 16.73 -9.05
C LEU A 116 23.91 17.09 -10.47
N ARG A 117 23.20 16.58 -11.48
CA ARG A 117 23.40 16.91 -12.89
C ARG A 117 22.17 17.63 -13.42
N VAL A 118 21.92 18.80 -12.86
CA VAL A 118 20.75 19.65 -13.12
C VAL A 118 21.22 21.00 -13.66
N SER A 119 20.48 21.57 -14.60
CA SER A 119 20.79 22.88 -15.17
C SER A 119 19.53 23.70 -15.39
N TYR A 120 19.65 25.01 -15.27
CA TYR A 120 18.59 25.97 -15.52
C TYR A 120 18.49 26.26 -17.02
N PHE A 121 17.28 26.18 -17.55
CA PHE A 121 16.90 26.53 -18.91
C PHE A 121 15.87 27.64 -18.88
N ASP A 122 16.04 28.64 -19.73
CA ASP A 122 15.15 29.82 -19.78
C ASP A 122 14.04 29.70 -20.84
N HIS A 123 13.99 28.57 -21.54
CA HIS A 123 12.99 28.27 -22.55
C HIS A 123 12.72 26.76 -22.66
N VAL A 124 11.59 26.39 -23.24
CA VAL A 124 11.18 25.01 -23.50
C VAL A 124 10.23 24.93 -24.70
N LEU A 125 10.33 23.85 -25.46
CA LEU A 125 9.29 23.41 -26.38
C LEU A 125 8.35 22.45 -25.64
N ARG A 126 7.08 22.82 -25.50
CA ARG A 126 6.05 21.98 -24.91
C ARG A 126 5.11 21.45 -26.00
N TYR A 127 4.92 20.14 -26.04
CA TYR A 127 3.90 19.50 -26.84
C TYR A 127 2.68 19.20 -25.98
N ASP A 128 1.52 19.68 -26.43
CA ASP A 128 0.22 19.32 -25.87
C ASP A 128 -0.36 18.20 -26.74
N ALA A 129 -0.39 16.96 -26.23
CA ALA A 129 -0.91 15.83 -27.01
C ALA A 129 -2.44 15.87 -27.15
N GLY A 130 -3.15 16.51 -26.21
CA GLY A 130 -4.60 16.67 -26.28
C GLY A 130 -5.01 17.60 -27.43
N ALA A 131 -4.22 18.66 -27.65
CA ALA A 131 -4.43 19.63 -28.72
C ALA A 131 -3.59 19.35 -29.99
N GLY A 132 -2.68 18.37 -29.96
CA GLY A 132 -1.74 18.08 -31.05
C GLY A 132 -0.89 19.29 -31.45
N THR A 133 -0.49 20.13 -30.49
CA THR A 133 0.10 21.44 -30.76
C THR A 133 1.41 21.67 -30.00
N TRP A 134 2.41 22.21 -30.70
CA TRP A 134 3.68 22.67 -30.10
C TRP A 134 3.60 24.13 -29.67
N TRP A 135 4.17 24.39 -28.49
CA TRP A 135 4.34 25.71 -27.90
C TRP A 135 5.83 25.94 -27.60
N PHE A 136 6.35 27.09 -27.99
CA PHE A 136 7.60 27.62 -27.49
C PHE A 136 7.28 28.53 -26.31
N GLU A 137 7.83 28.20 -25.16
CA GLU A 137 7.66 28.94 -23.92
C GLU A 137 9.02 29.43 -23.43
N SER A 138 9.09 30.66 -22.96
CA SER A 138 10.34 31.27 -22.49
C SER A 138 10.06 32.26 -21.36
N VAL A 139 11.01 32.31 -20.44
CA VAL A 139 11.07 33.30 -19.35
C VAL A 139 12.28 34.24 -19.48
N ALA A 140 13.08 34.06 -20.53
CA ALA A 140 14.16 34.97 -20.89
C ALA A 140 13.65 36.35 -21.33
N GLY A 141 14.53 37.35 -21.33
CA GLY A 141 14.27 38.64 -21.96
C GLY A 141 13.90 38.52 -23.45
N PRO A 142 13.09 39.44 -24.01
CA PRO A 142 12.48 39.30 -25.33
C PRO A 142 13.46 39.00 -26.46
N ASP A 143 14.64 39.64 -26.46
CA ASP A 143 15.67 39.45 -27.49
C ASP A 143 16.28 38.06 -27.42
N ARG A 144 16.52 37.54 -26.22
CA ARG A 144 17.06 36.18 -26.03
C ARG A 144 16.03 35.12 -26.41
N ALA A 145 14.78 35.30 -25.99
CA ALA A 145 13.68 34.42 -26.35
C ALA A 145 13.46 34.37 -27.87
N GLU A 146 13.52 35.51 -28.56
CA GLU A 146 13.41 35.60 -30.02
C GLU A 146 14.55 34.86 -30.73
N ARG A 147 15.80 35.03 -30.25
CA ARG A 147 16.95 34.28 -30.79
C ARG A 147 16.75 32.78 -30.65
N HIS A 148 16.37 32.30 -29.47
CA HIS A 148 16.11 30.88 -29.22
C HIS A 148 14.98 30.34 -30.09
N TYR A 149 13.86 31.06 -30.18
CA TYR A 149 12.73 30.71 -31.05
C TYR A 149 13.16 30.53 -32.51
N ARG A 150 13.92 31.48 -33.07
CA ARG A 150 14.44 31.39 -34.45
C ARG A 150 15.38 30.21 -34.64
N GLN A 151 16.30 29.98 -33.69
CA GLN A 151 17.25 28.87 -33.78
C GLN A 151 16.56 27.50 -33.74
N VAL A 152 15.58 27.35 -32.84
CA VAL A 152 14.81 26.13 -32.68
C VAL A 152 13.96 25.89 -33.93
N THR A 153 13.15 26.85 -34.36
CA THR A 153 12.29 26.72 -35.55
C THR A 153 13.10 26.45 -36.83
N ALA A 154 14.25 27.10 -37.01
CA ALA A 154 15.15 26.80 -38.13
C ALA A 154 15.61 25.34 -38.16
N ARG A 155 15.89 24.72 -36.99
CA ARG A 155 16.22 23.30 -36.89
C ARG A 155 15.04 22.39 -37.21
N LEU A 156 13.82 22.77 -36.77
CA LEU A 156 12.61 21.99 -37.05
C LEU A 156 12.27 21.99 -38.55
N HIS A 157 12.44 23.12 -39.23
CA HIS A 157 12.20 23.24 -40.68
C HIS A 157 13.35 22.75 -41.56
N GLY A 158 14.53 22.50 -40.99
CA GLY A 158 15.71 22.03 -41.71
C GLY A 158 15.61 20.57 -42.18
N ARG A 159 16.75 19.94 -42.49
CA ARG A 159 16.86 18.48 -42.61
C ARG A 159 17.31 17.88 -41.28
N ALA A 160 16.92 16.63 -41.01
CA ALA A 160 17.42 15.91 -39.85
C ALA A 160 18.95 15.79 -39.95
N PRO A 161 19.69 15.87 -38.83
CA PRO A 161 21.08 15.45 -38.80
C PRO A 161 21.21 14.05 -39.40
N ALA A 162 22.30 13.79 -40.13
CA ALA A 162 22.58 12.45 -40.62
C ALA A 162 22.71 11.49 -39.43
N SER A 163 22.10 10.30 -39.54
CA SER A 163 22.24 9.26 -38.52
C SER A 163 23.71 8.90 -38.37
N ARG A 164 24.17 8.88 -37.13
CA ARG A 164 25.53 8.45 -36.74
C ARG A 164 25.55 6.96 -36.42
N GLY A 165 24.38 6.34 -36.30
CA GLY A 165 24.23 4.97 -35.86
C GLY A 165 24.70 4.79 -34.42
N TYR A 166 24.59 3.56 -33.93
CA TYR A 166 25.18 3.13 -32.67
C TYR A 166 25.31 1.62 -32.64
N GLU A 167 26.21 1.14 -31.78
CA GLU A 167 26.43 -0.27 -31.54
C GLU A 167 26.77 -0.50 -30.06
N PHE A 168 26.24 -1.59 -29.51
CA PHE A 168 26.57 -2.08 -28.19
C PHE A 168 27.41 -3.35 -28.32
N GLY A 169 28.46 -3.45 -27.52
CA GLY A 169 29.04 -4.75 -27.18
C GLY A 169 28.07 -5.59 -26.34
N PRO A 170 28.41 -6.86 -26.04
CA PRO A 170 27.60 -7.69 -25.17
C PRO A 170 27.61 -7.15 -23.73
N PHE A 171 26.42 -7.00 -23.14
CA PHE A 171 26.28 -6.54 -21.76
C PHE A 171 26.73 -7.61 -20.77
N ARG A 172 27.55 -7.22 -19.79
CA ARG A 172 28.05 -8.08 -18.72
C ARG A 172 27.54 -7.59 -17.38
N MET A 173 27.04 -8.52 -16.55
CA MET A 173 26.52 -8.20 -15.21
C MET A 173 27.67 -8.01 -14.21
N THR A 174 27.55 -7.01 -13.34
CA THR A 174 28.48 -6.72 -12.25
C THR A 174 27.67 -6.31 -11.01
N PRO A 175 27.85 -6.99 -9.86
CA PRO A 175 28.68 -8.18 -9.68
C PRO A 175 28.15 -9.39 -10.49
N ALA A 176 28.94 -10.47 -10.53
CA ALA A 176 28.48 -11.72 -11.12
C ALA A 176 27.20 -12.22 -10.41
N PRO A 177 26.32 -12.97 -11.10
CA PRO A 177 25.05 -13.42 -10.55
C PRO A 177 25.14 -14.07 -9.16
N ALA A 178 26.14 -14.92 -8.92
CA ALA A 178 26.35 -15.57 -7.63
C ALA A 178 26.58 -14.56 -6.48
N ALA A 179 27.38 -13.52 -6.71
CA ALA A 179 27.65 -12.50 -5.69
C ALA A 179 26.43 -11.61 -5.38
N HIS A 180 25.53 -11.40 -6.36
CA HIS A 180 24.24 -10.75 -6.06
C HIS A 180 23.34 -11.67 -5.23
N GLN A 181 23.29 -12.97 -5.55
CA GLN A 181 22.53 -13.94 -4.74
C GLN A 181 23.05 -14.00 -3.29
N ASP A 182 24.36 -13.93 -3.07
CA ASP A 182 24.95 -13.85 -1.74
C ASP A 182 24.53 -12.56 -1.01
N ALA A 183 24.50 -11.41 -1.71
CA ALA A 183 24.02 -10.16 -1.15
C ALA A 183 22.52 -10.24 -0.76
N VAL A 184 21.70 -10.90 -1.58
CA VAL A 184 20.29 -11.18 -1.26
C VAL A 184 20.17 -12.08 -0.03
N ALA A 185 20.98 -13.15 0.07
CA ALA A 185 20.97 -14.05 1.22
C ALA A 185 21.33 -13.31 2.52
N ARG A 186 22.37 -12.47 2.50
CA ARG A 186 22.75 -11.62 3.65
C ARG A 186 21.67 -10.57 3.98
N CYS A 187 21.00 -10.01 2.98
CA CYS A 187 19.85 -9.12 3.21
C CYS A 187 18.73 -9.84 3.97
N LEU A 188 18.44 -11.10 3.64
CA LEU A 188 17.44 -11.92 4.35
C LEU A 188 17.81 -12.15 5.82
N GLU A 189 19.09 -12.29 6.15
CA GLU A 189 19.56 -12.40 7.53
C GLU A 189 19.22 -11.14 8.35
N HIS A 190 19.43 -9.95 7.77
CA HIS A 190 19.06 -8.67 8.39
C HIS A 190 17.53 -8.53 8.56
N ILE A 191 16.74 -8.96 7.58
CA ILE A 191 15.28 -8.98 7.68
C ILE A 191 14.81 -9.91 8.82
N ALA A 192 15.42 -11.09 8.92
CA ALA A 192 15.12 -12.07 9.97
C ALA A 192 15.56 -11.58 11.36
N ALA A 193 16.64 -10.81 11.45
CA ALA A 193 17.10 -10.18 12.68
C ALA A 193 16.19 -9.02 13.14
N GLY A 194 15.38 -8.45 12.24
CA GLY A 194 14.53 -7.30 12.53
C GLY A 194 15.21 -5.95 12.27
N ASP A 195 16.35 -5.94 11.57
CA ASP A 195 17.04 -4.70 11.19
C ASP A 195 16.25 -3.91 10.14
N ILE A 196 15.57 -4.61 9.24
CA ILE A 196 14.76 -4.04 8.15
C ILE A 196 13.57 -4.95 7.83
N PHE A 197 12.58 -4.41 7.15
CA PHE A 197 11.45 -5.14 6.57
C PHE A 197 11.71 -5.49 5.10
N GLN A 198 12.36 -4.58 4.38
CA GLN A 198 12.69 -4.71 2.97
C GLN A 198 13.92 -3.85 2.64
N ALA A 199 14.75 -4.32 1.72
CA ALA A 199 15.72 -3.48 1.00
C ALA A 199 15.80 -3.89 -0.46
N ASN A 200 16.04 -2.93 -1.35
CA ASN A 200 16.26 -3.19 -2.76
C ASN A 200 17.74 -3.48 -3.00
N ILE A 201 18.06 -4.71 -3.37
CA ILE A 201 19.43 -5.13 -3.68
C ILE A 201 19.61 -5.20 -5.20
N CYS A 202 20.56 -4.43 -5.69
CA CYS A 202 20.75 -4.18 -7.11
C CYS A 202 22.12 -4.65 -7.62
N LEU A 203 22.19 -4.76 -8.93
CA LEU A 203 23.39 -4.97 -9.72
C LEU A 203 23.34 -4.06 -10.96
N ARG A 204 24.41 -4.03 -11.74
CA ARG A 204 24.44 -3.35 -13.04
C ARG A 204 24.79 -4.32 -14.17
N ALA A 205 24.42 -3.97 -15.39
CA ALA A 205 24.98 -4.54 -16.60
C ALA A 205 25.68 -3.44 -17.41
N ALA A 206 26.87 -3.71 -17.92
CA ALA A 206 27.66 -2.74 -18.69
C ALA A 206 28.19 -3.34 -20.00
N ALA A 207 28.35 -2.50 -21.01
CA ALA A 207 28.90 -2.86 -22.32
C ALA A 207 29.76 -1.73 -22.88
N ALA A 208 30.66 -2.09 -23.80
CA ALA A 208 31.25 -1.11 -24.71
C ALA A 208 30.15 -0.50 -25.59
N PHE A 209 30.30 0.78 -25.93
CA PHE A 209 29.33 1.56 -26.68
C PHE A 209 30.03 2.46 -27.69
N GLN A 210 29.50 2.50 -28.91
CA GLN A 210 29.95 3.41 -29.96
C GLN A 210 28.73 4.05 -30.64
N GLY A 211 28.86 5.30 -31.09
CA GLY A 211 27.81 6.03 -31.82
C GLY A 211 27.03 7.01 -30.95
N ASP A 212 25.76 7.25 -31.31
CA ASP A 212 24.91 8.30 -30.70
C ASP A 212 23.88 7.73 -29.70
N PRO A 213 23.99 8.06 -28.39
CA PRO A 213 23.02 7.65 -27.38
C PRO A 213 21.57 8.09 -27.67
N LEU A 214 21.38 9.20 -28.39
CA LEU A 214 20.06 9.70 -28.74
C LEU A 214 19.32 8.74 -29.68
N GLU A 215 20.03 8.10 -30.61
CA GLU A 215 19.42 7.12 -31.52
C GLU A 215 19.02 5.83 -30.79
N ALA A 216 19.82 5.40 -29.81
CA ALA A 216 19.47 4.30 -28.92
C ALA A 216 18.22 4.63 -28.10
N PHE A 217 18.14 5.84 -27.53
CA PHE A 217 16.96 6.33 -26.82
C PHE A 217 15.71 6.33 -27.71
N ILE A 218 15.76 6.91 -28.91
CA ILE A 218 14.61 6.99 -29.83
C ILE A 218 14.10 5.60 -30.20
N ARG A 219 15.00 4.64 -30.48
CA ARG A 219 14.61 3.24 -30.74
C ARG A 219 13.93 2.62 -29.53
N GLY A 220 14.53 2.80 -28.34
CA GLY A 220 13.99 2.31 -27.08
C GLY A 220 12.58 2.83 -26.79
N VAL A 221 12.33 4.13 -26.96
CA VAL A 221 11.00 4.73 -26.74
C VAL A 221 9.97 4.15 -27.70
N ARG A 222 10.32 3.94 -28.97
CA ARG A 222 9.42 3.32 -29.97
C ARG A 222 9.05 1.88 -29.61
N GLY A 223 10.00 1.11 -29.10
CA GLY A 223 9.80 -0.29 -28.71
C GLY A 223 9.06 -0.48 -27.38
N LEU A 224 9.37 0.35 -26.38
CA LEU A 224 8.90 0.17 -25.01
C LEU A 224 7.68 1.02 -24.65
N ARG A 225 7.52 2.19 -25.30
CA ARG A 225 6.48 3.20 -25.00
C ARG A 225 6.35 3.48 -23.49
N PRO A 226 7.43 3.90 -22.81
CA PRO A 226 7.39 4.14 -21.36
C PRO A 226 6.46 5.31 -21.02
N ALA A 227 5.89 5.28 -19.81
CA ALA A 227 5.09 6.39 -19.30
C ALA A 227 5.96 7.66 -19.13
N TYR A 228 7.17 7.53 -18.59
CA TYR A 228 8.09 8.64 -18.37
C TYR A 228 9.43 8.40 -19.08
N ALA A 229 9.47 8.65 -20.38
CA ALA A 229 10.72 8.66 -21.13
C ALA A 229 11.50 9.95 -20.86
N ALA A 230 12.79 9.86 -20.57
CA ALA A 230 13.64 11.03 -20.38
C ALA A 230 15.02 10.83 -21.02
N TYR A 231 15.44 11.77 -21.85
CA TYR A 231 16.79 11.87 -22.38
C TYR A 231 17.44 13.14 -21.87
N VAL A 232 18.60 13.05 -21.24
CA VAL A 232 19.33 14.19 -20.68
C VAL A 232 20.78 14.11 -21.11
N THR A 233 21.30 15.16 -21.73
CA THR A 233 22.75 15.30 -22.01
C THR A 233 23.40 16.27 -21.03
N THR A 234 24.59 15.91 -20.58
CA THR A 234 25.36 16.66 -19.58
C THR A 234 26.82 16.76 -20.04
N SER A 235 27.63 17.53 -19.33
CA SER A 235 29.10 17.50 -19.50
C SER A 235 29.73 16.13 -19.19
N HIS A 236 28.97 15.23 -18.54
CA HIS A 236 29.40 13.90 -18.11
C HIS A 236 28.72 12.79 -18.91
N GLY A 237 28.37 13.05 -20.18
CA GLY A 237 27.71 12.09 -21.06
C GLY A 237 26.19 12.21 -21.07
N ALA A 238 25.50 11.10 -21.34
CA ALA A 238 24.05 11.09 -21.55
C ALA A 238 23.32 10.08 -20.66
N VAL A 239 22.06 10.37 -20.36
CA VAL A 239 21.15 9.50 -19.60
C VAL A 239 19.89 9.27 -20.44
N ALA A 240 19.52 8.01 -20.63
CA ALA A 240 18.33 7.59 -21.38
C ALA A 240 17.45 6.70 -20.48
N SER A 241 16.34 7.26 -20.00
CA SER A 241 15.42 6.60 -19.07
C SER A 241 14.11 6.20 -19.74
N PHE A 242 13.64 5.00 -19.39
CA PHE A 242 12.38 4.40 -19.85
C PHE A 242 11.49 4.05 -18.66
N SER A 243 11.44 4.94 -17.66
CA SER A 243 10.79 4.65 -16.38
C SER A 243 9.26 4.57 -16.50
N PRO A 244 8.63 3.62 -15.80
CA PRO A 244 7.18 3.61 -15.63
C PRO A 244 6.71 4.43 -14.41
N GLU A 245 7.60 4.83 -13.51
CA GLU A 245 7.23 5.24 -12.15
C GLU A 245 7.39 6.75 -11.91
N LEU A 246 6.31 7.39 -11.46
CA LEU A 246 6.32 8.78 -11.01
C LEU A 246 6.88 8.88 -9.60
N PHE A 247 7.97 9.64 -9.43
CA PHE A 247 8.52 9.96 -8.12
C PHE A 247 7.71 11.08 -7.46
N LEU A 248 7.57 12.24 -8.11
CA LEU A 248 6.84 13.39 -7.58
C LEU A 248 6.17 14.16 -8.71
N ASP A 249 4.93 14.60 -8.51
CA ASP A 249 4.27 15.66 -9.29
C ASP A 249 3.67 16.69 -8.31
N ARG A 250 4.27 17.88 -8.25
CA ARG A 250 3.75 19.02 -7.47
C ARG A 250 3.19 20.08 -8.41
N ARG A 251 1.92 20.44 -8.20
CA ARG A 251 1.24 21.55 -8.87
C ARG A 251 0.70 22.54 -7.85
N GLY A 252 1.23 23.75 -7.83
CA GLY A 252 1.02 24.67 -6.71
C GLY A 252 1.42 24.00 -5.39
N ARG A 253 0.46 23.81 -4.49
CA ARG A 253 0.66 23.11 -3.20
C ARG A 253 0.19 21.65 -3.20
N ALA A 254 -0.47 21.18 -4.26
CA ALA A 254 -0.84 19.78 -4.38
C ALA A 254 0.40 18.98 -4.76
N VAL A 255 0.63 17.85 -4.10
CA VAL A 255 1.70 16.90 -4.41
C VAL A 255 1.12 15.51 -4.59
N LEU A 256 1.66 14.77 -5.56
CA LEU A 256 1.33 13.40 -5.88
C LEU A 256 2.62 12.58 -6.00
N THR A 257 2.56 11.34 -5.56
CA THR A 257 3.55 10.31 -5.86
C THR A 257 2.83 8.99 -6.11
N SER A 258 3.37 8.14 -7.00
CA SER A 258 2.68 6.93 -7.47
C SER A 258 3.62 5.72 -7.45
N PRO A 259 3.95 5.19 -6.25
CA PRO A 259 4.79 4.00 -6.15
C PRO A 259 4.25 2.79 -6.90
N ILE A 260 5.18 2.02 -7.46
CA ILE A 260 4.91 0.76 -8.13
C ILE A 260 5.53 -0.38 -7.33
N LYS A 261 4.72 -1.37 -6.94
CA LYS A 261 5.18 -2.60 -6.26
C LYS A 261 4.27 -3.78 -6.59
N GLY A 262 4.85 -4.89 -7.01
CA GLY A 262 4.14 -6.04 -7.59
C GLY A 262 4.15 -6.00 -9.12
N THR A 263 4.57 -7.11 -9.74
CA THR A 263 4.74 -7.23 -11.19
C THR A 263 4.19 -8.58 -11.66
N ALA A 264 3.42 -8.58 -12.74
CA ALA A 264 2.97 -9.81 -13.38
C ALA A 264 3.15 -9.75 -14.91
N PRO A 265 3.40 -10.89 -15.59
CA PRO A 265 3.40 -10.93 -17.05
C PRO A 265 2.05 -10.50 -17.62
N LEU A 266 2.03 -9.88 -18.81
CA LEU A 266 0.78 -9.42 -19.44
C LEU A 266 -0.25 -10.53 -19.72
N SER A 267 0.18 -11.80 -19.73
CA SER A 267 -0.70 -12.98 -19.88
C SER A 267 -1.51 -13.35 -18.63
N ALA A 268 -1.20 -12.79 -17.46
CA ALA A 268 -1.90 -13.06 -16.21
C ALA A 268 -3.19 -12.21 -16.08
N ASP A 269 -4.18 -12.67 -15.29
CA ASP A 269 -5.34 -11.85 -14.94
C ASP A 269 -4.91 -10.76 -13.93
N PRO A 270 -5.07 -9.46 -14.26
CA PRO A 270 -4.64 -8.38 -13.37
C PRO A 270 -5.35 -8.37 -12.00
N ARG A 271 -6.51 -9.02 -11.88
CA ARG A 271 -7.22 -9.17 -10.59
C ARG A 271 -6.51 -10.12 -9.64
N ASP A 272 -5.75 -11.08 -10.17
CA ASP A 272 -4.94 -11.99 -9.35
C ASP A 272 -3.75 -11.23 -8.75
N LEU A 273 -3.10 -10.35 -9.52
CA LEU A 273 -2.07 -9.44 -8.99
C LEU A 273 -2.64 -8.52 -7.91
N ALA A 274 -3.82 -7.95 -8.14
CA ALA A 274 -4.48 -7.07 -7.18
C ALA A 274 -4.92 -7.78 -5.89
N SER A 275 -5.14 -9.10 -5.92
CA SER A 275 -5.57 -9.89 -4.75
C SER A 275 -4.44 -10.71 -4.09
N SER A 276 -3.24 -10.68 -4.65
CA SER A 276 -2.07 -11.35 -4.09
C SER A 276 -1.67 -10.74 -2.75
N GLN A 277 -1.68 -11.56 -1.69
CA GLN A 277 -1.26 -11.14 -0.34
C GLN A 277 0.21 -10.69 -0.30
N LYS A 278 1.09 -11.29 -1.11
CA LYS A 278 2.52 -10.93 -1.18
C LYS A 278 2.67 -9.52 -1.75
N ASP A 279 2.08 -9.27 -2.91
CA ASP A 279 2.19 -8.00 -3.62
C ASP A 279 1.53 -6.85 -2.85
N GLN A 280 0.38 -7.13 -2.20
CA GLN A 280 -0.27 -6.17 -1.31
C GLN A 280 0.59 -5.81 -0.09
N ALA A 281 1.32 -6.77 0.48
CA ALA A 281 2.19 -6.51 1.62
C ALA A 281 3.39 -5.62 1.25
N GLU A 282 4.03 -5.91 0.11
CA GLU A 282 5.13 -5.08 -0.42
C GLU A 282 4.63 -3.67 -0.77
N ASN A 283 3.51 -3.57 -1.46
CA ASN A 283 2.92 -2.28 -1.81
C ASN A 283 2.57 -1.46 -0.56
N THR A 284 1.98 -2.09 0.45
CA THR A 284 1.56 -1.40 1.67
C THR A 284 2.75 -0.86 2.48
N MET A 285 3.85 -1.62 2.59
CA MET A 285 5.10 -1.15 3.21
C MET A 285 5.58 0.17 2.59
N ILE A 286 5.64 0.22 1.26
CA ILE A 286 6.10 1.40 0.53
C ILE A 286 5.11 2.56 0.63
N VAL A 287 3.81 2.26 0.62
CA VAL A 287 2.78 3.28 0.77
C VAL A 287 2.85 3.95 2.14
N ASP A 288 2.98 3.18 3.23
CA ASP A 288 3.13 3.75 4.57
C ASP A 288 4.42 4.57 4.69
N LEU A 289 5.52 4.15 4.04
CA LEU A 289 6.77 4.91 3.99
C LEU A 289 6.59 6.26 3.29
N MET A 290 5.91 6.29 2.14
CA MET A 290 5.73 7.51 1.37
C MET A 290 4.69 8.45 1.99
N ARG A 291 3.67 7.89 2.68
CA ARG A 291 2.79 8.67 3.56
C ARG A 291 3.57 9.36 4.66
N ASN A 292 4.55 8.66 5.26
CA ASN A 292 5.41 9.23 6.29
C ASN A 292 6.26 10.38 5.74
N ASP A 293 6.90 10.18 4.59
CA ASP A 293 7.74 11.20 3.95
C ASP A 293 6.92 12.47 3.62
N LEU A 294 5.75 12.32 2.98
CA LEU A 294 4.87 13.46 2.70
C LEU A 294 4.31 14.09 3.98
N SER A 295 4.04 13.30 5.02
CA SER A 295 3.58 13.81 6.31
C SER A 295 4.61 14.74 6.97
N ARG A 296 5.89 14.71 6.59
CA ARG A 296 6.87 15.68 7.09
C ARG A 296 6.61 17.09 6.58
N VAL A 297 6.03 17.27 5.39
CA VAL A 297 5.87 18.57 4.70
C VAL A 297 4.42 18.97 4.38
N CYS A 298 3.49 18.03 4.39
CA CYS A 298 2.06 18.30 4.15
C CYS A 298 1.33 18.85 5.39
N LEU A 299 0.15 19.43 5.14
CA LEU A 299 -0.84 19.79 6.17
C LEU A 299 -1.37 18.55 6.90
N PRO A 300 -1.75 18.66 8.19
CA PRO A 300 -2.47 17.60 8.88
C PRO A 300 -3.77 17.22 8.17
N GLY A 301 -4.06 15.92 8.04
CA GLY A 301 -5.26 15.42 7.39
C GLY A 301 -5.30 15.51 5.85
N SER A 302 -4.27 16.06 5.19
CA SER A 302 -4.29 16.22 3.73
C SER A 302 -3.65 15.08 2.94
N VAL A 303 -2.91 14.18 3.60
CA VAL A 303 -2.28 13.03 2.93
C VAL A 303 -3.32 11.92 2.75
N HIS A 304 -3.63 11.58 1.51
CA HIS A 304 -4.67 10.62 1.15
C HIS A 304 -4.11 9.49 0.29
N VAL A 305 -4.60 8.28 0.55
CA VAL A 305 -4.30 7.08 -0.24
C VAL A 305 -5.63 6.41 -0.60
N PRO A 306 -5.88 6.09 -1.87
CA PRO A 306 -7.02 5.28 -2.27
C PRO A 306 -7.04 3.91 -1.57
N SER A 307 -8.23 3.42 -1.26
CA SER A 307 -8.41 2.11 -0.60
C SER A 307 -7.97 0.94 -1.47
N THR A 308 -8.03 1.08 -2.79
CA THR A 308 -7.67 0.05 -3.76
C THR A 308 -6.44 0.45 -4.58
N ALA A 309 -5.54 -0.51 -4.77
CA ALA A 309 -4.46 -0.39 -5.73
C ALA A 309 -4.97 -0.71 -7.15
N ARG A 310 -4.34 -0.12 -8.17
CA ARG A 310 -4.75 -0.30 -9.57
C ARG A 310 -3.67 -1.05 -10.34
N ALA A 311 -4.08 -2.09 -11.05
CA ALA A 311 -3.19 -2.77 -11.99
C ALA A 311 -3.09 -1.96 -13.29
N GLU A 312 -1.87 -1.67 -13.73
CA GLU A 312 -1.55 -0.91 -14.95
C GLU A 312 -0.57 -1.66 -15.83
N ALA A 313 -0.76 -1.63 -17.14
CA ALA A 313 0.22 -2.16 -18.07
C ALA A 313 1.26 -1.08 -18.40
N HIS A 314 2.52 -1.30 -18.04
CA HIS A 314 3.64 -0.44 -18.46
C HIS A 314 4.83 -1.27 -18.93
N THR A 315 5.50 -0.84 -20.01
CA THR A 315 6.76 -1.43 -20.50
C THR A 315 6.75 -2.97 -20.67
N GLY A 316 5.60 -3.54 -21.05
CA GLY A 316 5.47 -4.97 -21.31
C GLY A 316 5.07 -5.85 -20.11
N VAL A 317 4.71 -5.28 -18.97
CA VAL A 317 4.25 -6.01 -17.77
C VAL A 317 3.08 -5.29 -17.06
N TRP A 318 2.33 -6.02 -16.22
CA TRP A 318 1.39 -5.43 -15.27
C TRP A 318 2.12 -4.97 -14.01
N HIS A 319 1.76 -3.79 -13.51
CA HIS A 319 2.25 -3.19 -12.28
C HIS A 319 1.10 -2.80 -11.37
N LEU A 320 1.27 -3.00 -10.07
CA LEU A 320 0.30 -2.53 -9.08
C LEU A 320 0.73 -1.14 -8.57
N VAL A 321 -0.11 -0.14 -8.84
CA VAL A 321 0.14 1.29 -8.59
C VAL A 321 -0.80 1.79 -7.51
N ARG A 322 -0.29 2.60 -6.58
CA ARG A 322 -1.11 3.36 -5.62
C ARG A 322 -0.69 4.82 -5.59
N ASP A 323 -1.63 5.70 -5.87
CA ASP A 323 -1.43 7.14 -5.77
C ASP A 323 -1.47 7.60 -4.31
N ILE A 324 -0.55 8.47 -3.94
CA ILE A 324 -0.50 9.10 -2.61
C ILE A 324 -0.46 10.59 -2.87
N SER A 325 -1.52 11.28 -2.46
CA SER A 325 -1.65 12.72 -2.66
C SER A 325 -1.59 13.47 -1.35
N GLY A 326 -1.20 14.74 -1.39
CA GLY A 326 -1.11 15.60 -0.23
C GLY A 326 -1.20 17.07 -0.59
N THR A 327 -1.45 17.90 0.42
CA THR A 327 -1.35 19.37 0.29
C THR A 327 -0.19 19.86 1.15
N LEU A 328 0.85 20.39 0.52
CA LEU A 328 2.04 20.98 1.17
C LEU A 328 1.63 22.12 2.13
N ARG A 329 2.38 22.30 3.22
CA ARG A 329 2.21 23.50 4.07
C ARG A 329 2.61 24.77 3.31
N PRO A 330 2.04 25.95 3.65
CA PRO A 330 2.50 27.21 3.09
C PRO A 330 4.02 27.40 3.31
N GLY A 331 4.73 27.88 2.30
CA GLY A 331 6.16 28.17 2.37
C GLY A 331 7.10 26.97 2.23
N VAL A 332 6.57 25.74 2.06
CA VAL A 332 7.42 24.58 1.72
C VAL A 332 7.93 24.74 0.30
N THR A 333 9.25 24.65 0.13
CA THR A 333 9.93 24.76 -1.18
C THR A 333 10.10 23.38 -1.86
N ASP A 334 10.48 23.37 -3.14
CA ASP A 334 10.69 22.14 -3.90
C ASP A 334 11.91 21.38 -3.38
N SER A 335 12.99 22.08 -3.01
CA SER A 335 14.16 21.45 -2.39
C SER A 335 13.85 20.82 -1.03
N GLN A 336 12.96 21.42 -0.23
CA GLN A 336 12.49 20.85 1.03
C GLN A 336 11.63 19.60 0.81
N LEU A 337 10.76 19.61 -0.20
CA LEU A 337 9.97 18.43 -0.58
C LEU A 337 10.89 17.28 -1.05
N VAL A 338 11.87 17.57 -1.91
CA VAL A 338 12.85 16.57 -2.36
C VAL A 338 13.65 16.04 -1.18
N ARG A 339 14.13 16.91 -0.28
CA ARG A 339 14.93 16.52 0.90
C ARG A 339 14.24 15.48 1.78
N VAL A 340 12.93 15.57 1.96
CA VAL A 340 12.20 14.64 2.85
C VAL A 340 11.74 13.36 2.16
N THR A 341 11.67 13.34 0.84
CA THR A 341 11.16 12.20 0.05
C THR A 341 12.26 11.41 -0.66
N PHE A 342 13.44 12.00 -0.90
CA PHE A 342 14.53 11.40 -1.65
C PHE A 342 15.48 10.55 -0.77
N PRO A 343 16.02 9.42 -1.28
CA PRO A 343 15.67 8.79 -2.56
C PRO A 343 14.26 8.19 -2.53
N PRO A 344 13.66 7.90 -3.71
CA PRO A 344 12.31 7.36 -3.79
C PRO A 344 12.16 6.07 -2.98
N GLY A 345 11.06 5.96 -2.22
CA GLY A 345 10.84 4.88 -1.26
C GLY A 345 10.77 3.48 -1.88
N SER A 346 10.21 3.36 -3.09
CA SER A 346 10.03 2.10 -3.82
C SER A 346 11.34 1.41 -4.24
N VAL A 347 12.44 2.16 -4.31
CA VAL A 347 13.76 1.71 -4.77
C VAL A 347 14.84 1.70 -3.69
N THR A 348 14.43 1.94 -2.44
CA THR A 348 15.28 1.88 -1.24
C THR A 348 14.89 0.70 -0.36
N GLY A 349 13.97 0.90 0.59
CA GLY A 349 13.59 -0.10 1.58
C GLY A 349 12.97 0.55 2.83
N ALA A 350 12.63 -0.27 3.81
CA ALA A 350 12.02 0.17 5.06
C ALA A 350 12.61 -0.60 6.26
N PRO A 351 13.01 0.06 7.36
CA PRO A 351 13.14 1.51 7.51
C PRO A 351 14.17 2.14 6.55
N LYS A 352 13.85 3.30 5.95
CA LYS A 352 14.58 3.87 4.80
C LYS A 352 16.07 4.05 5.07
N VAL A 353 16.43 4.75 6.16
CA VAL A 353 17.82 5.03 6.50
C VAL A 353 18.60 3.73 6.71
N ARG A 354 18.05 2.81 7.51
CA ARG A 354 18.70 1.51 7.78
C ARG A 354 18.83 0.65 6.53
N ALA A 355 17.84 0.65 5.64
CA ALA A 355 17.93 -0.02 4.35
C ALA A 355 19.04 0.57 3.48
N MET A 356 19.20 1.90 3.44
CA MET A 356 20.28 2.56 2.69
C MET A 356 21.68 2.28 3.25
N GLU A 357 21.81 2.16 4.58
CA GLU A 357 23.06 1.70 5.22
C GLU A 357 23.42 0.28 4.76
N LEU A 358 22.46 -0.64 4.79
CA LEU A 358 22.66 -2.02 4.36
C LEU A 358 22.93 -2.14 2.87
N ILE A 359 22.22 -1.38 2.03
CA ILE A 359 22.50 -1.28 0.59
C ILE A 359 23.97 -0.90 0.36
N SER A 360 24.46 0.10 1.08
CA SER A 360 25.86 0.55 0.98
C SER A 360 26.88 -0.52 1.42
N GLN A 361 26.48 -1.47 2.26
CA GLN A 361 27.34 -2.56 2.75
C GLN A 361 27.25 -3.83 1.91
N LEU A 362 26.09 -4.10 1.31
CA LEU A 362 25.79 -5.34 0.60
C LEU A 362 26.07 -5.23 -0.90
N GLU A 363 25.91 -4.04 -1.48
CA GLU A 363 26.22 -3.81 -2.88
C GLU A 363 27.72 -3.65 -3.10
N THR A 364 28.20 -4.19 -4.21
CA THR A 364 29.62 -4.13 -4.59
C THR A 364 29.95 -2.91 -5.46
N THR A 365 28.94 -2.28 -6.07
CA THR A 365 29.09 -1.09 -6.90
C THR A 365 28.12 -0.02 -6.45
N GLY A 366 28.54 1.23 -6.36
CA GLY A 366 27.65 2.36 -6.06
C GLY A 366 26.58 2.56 -7.13
N ARG A 367 25.58 3.40 -6.88
CA ARG A 367 24.56 3.77 -7.87
C ARG A 367 24.75 5.22 -8.32
N GLU A 368 24.79 5.45 -9.63
CA GLU A 368 24.87 6.79 -10.26
C GLU A 368 23.46 7.38 -10.43
N ALA A 369 22.92 7.50 -11.66
CA ALA A 369 21.53 7.93 -11.86
C ALA A 369 20.54 6.88 -11.35
N TYR A 370 20.88 5.60 -11.48
CA TYR A 370 19.96 4.50 -11.17
C TYR A 370 19.40 4.58 -9.74
N THR A 371 18.09 4.45 -9.60
CA THR A 371 17.30 4.62 -8.34
C THR A 371 17.32 6.03 -7.75
N GLY A 372 17.88 7.01 -8.46
CA GLY A 372 17.68 8.44 -8.21
C GLY A 372 16.38 8.95 -8.88
N ALA A 373 16.42 10.18 -9.39
CA ALA A 373 15.27 10.80 -10.06
C ALA A 373 15.68 11.62 -11.29
N ILE A 374 14.81 11.72 -12.29
CA ILE A 374 14.99 12.56 -13.48
C ILE A 374 13.74 13.40 -13.67
N GLY A 375 13.87 14.66 -14.08
CA GLY A 375 12.70 15.49 -14.32
C GLY A 375 13.01 16.97 -14.39
N TYR A 376 12.05 17.79 -13.97
CA TYR A 376 12.17 19.24 -13.98
C TYR A 376 11.46 19.95 -12.82
N ALA A 377 11.93 21.14 -12.49
CA ALA A 377 11.33 22.08 -11.54
C ALA A 377 11.19 23.47 -12.18
N SER A 378 9.96 23.95 -12.30
CA SER A 378 9.62 25.31 -12.72
C SER A 378 8.82 26.02 -11.64
N ALA A 379 8.65 27.34 -11.78
CA ALA A 379 7.88 28.14 -10.84
C ALA A 379 6.44 27.62 -10.61
N ALA A 380 5.87 26.93 -11.60
CA ALA A 380 4.52 26.38 -11.50
C ALA A 380 4.50 24.91 -11.02
N ARG A 381 5.50 24.10 -11.42
CA ARG A 381 5.44 22.64 -11.32
C ARG A 381 6.80 21.99 -11.07
N LEU A 382 6.81 20.98 -10.21
CA LEU A 382 7.90 20.01 -10.07
C LEU A 382 7.38 18.67 -10.55
N GLU A 383 8.05 18.02 -11.51
CA GLU A 383 7.68 16.69 -11.95
C GLU A 383 8.94 15.85 -12.14
N MET A 384 8.99 14.68 -11.50
CA MET A 384 10.14 13.79 -11.52
C MET A 384 9.69 12.33 -11.59
N ASN A 385 10.39 11.51 -12.38
CA ASN A 385 10.24 10.07 -12.38
C ASN A 385 11.31 9.42 -11.48
N VAL A 386 11.10 8.16 -11.10
CA VAL A 386 12.15 7.35 -10.50
C VAL A 386 13.10 6.90 -11.62
N ALA A 387 14.41 7.04 -11.43
CA ALA A 387 15.43 6.66 -12.42
C ALA A 387 15.67 5.15 -12.46
N ILE A 388 14.67 4.40 -12.91
CA ILE A 388 14.73 2.97 -13.20
C ILE A 388 14.55 2.72 -14.69
N ARG A 389 15.02 1.57 -15.17
CA ARG A 389 15.04 1.26 -16.61
C ARG A 389 15.82 2.34 -17.38
N THR A 390 16.98 2.70 -16.84
CA THR A 390 17.76 3.88 -17.24
C THR A 390 19.16 3.44 -17.68
N PHE A 391 19.51 3.78 -18.91
CA PHE A 391 20.86 3.67 -19.42
C PHE A 391 21.64 4.96 -19.15
N GLU A 392 22.90 4.82 -18.78
CA GLU A 392 23.86 5.91 -18.71
C GLU A 392 25.00 5.64 -19.69
N PHE A 393 25.49 6.70 -20.32
CA PHE A 393 26.53 6.65 -21.34
C PHE A 393 27.65 7.61 -20.94
N LEU A 394 28.88 7.10 -20.85
CA LEU A 394 30.07 7.91 -20.61
C LEU A 394 31.23 7.36 -21.43
N GLY A 395 31.80 8.20 -22.31
CA GLY A 395 32.86 7.80 -23.21
C GLY A 395 32.40 6.68 -24.15
N ASP A 396 33.14 5.57 -24.13
CA ASP A 396 32.91 4.35 -24.90
C ASP A 396 32.15 3.27 -24.11
N THR A 397 31.50 3.64 -23.00
CA THR A 397 30.84 2.70 -22.11
C THR A 397 29.38 3.08 -21.88
N ALA A 398 28.50 2.09 -21.89
CA ALA A 398 27.11 2.20 -21.48
C ALA A 398 26.79 1.22 -20.36
N TRP A 399 25.97 1.63 -19.39
CA TRP A 399 25.51 0.75 -18.31
C TRP A 399 24.06 0.99 -17.95
N ILE A 400 23.47 -0.01 -17.30
CA ILE A 400 22.10 0.00 -16.79
C ILE A 400 22.04 -0.73 -15.46
N GLY A 401 21.36 -0.14 -14.47
CA GLY A 401 21.08 -0.77 -13.19
C GLY A 401 19.81 -1.62 -13.21
N VAL A 402 19.81 -2.71 -12.44
CA VAL A 402 18.63 -3.57 -12.25
C VAL A 402 18.63 -4.20 -10.85
N GLY A 403 17.44 -4.45 -10.30
CA GLY A 403 17.27 -5.06 -8.98
C GLY A 403 15.81 -5.26 -8.61
N GLY A 404 15.60 -5.67 -7.35
CA GLY A 404 14.28 -5.97 -6.80
C GLY A 404 14.24 -5.72 -5.30
N GLY A 405 13.02 -5.60 -4.75
CA GLY A 405 12.79 -5.47 -3.32
C GLY A 405 12.88 -6.83 -2.65
N ILE A 406 13.86 -7.01 -1.76
CA ILE A 406 14.04 -8.24 -1.01
C ILE A 406 13.14 -8.19 0.21
N VAL A 407 12.26 -9.18 0.33
CA VAL A 407 11.37 -9.38 1.47
C VAL A 407 11.65 -10.75 2.11
N LEU A 408 11.10 -11.00 3.29
CA LEU A 408 11.35 -12.25 4.04
C LEU A 408 11.11 -13.53 3.21
N ASP A 409 10.11 -13.52 2.33
CA ASP A 409 9.73 -14.68 1.49
C ASP A 409 10.49 -14.73 0.15
N SER A 410 11.52 -13.88 -0.05
CA SER A 410 12.35 -13.85 -1.26
C SER A 410 13.28 -15.07 -1.34
N ASP A 411 13.58 -15.50 -2.56
CA ASP A 411 14.51 -16.59 -2.86
C ASP A 411 15.64 -16.05 -3.74
N PRO A 412 16.92 -16.12 -3.33
CA PRO A 412 18.02 -15.50 -4.06
C PRO A 412 18.05 -15.82 -5.56
N ALA A 413 17.80 -17.08 -5.93
CA ALA A 413 17.81 -17.50 -7.33
C ALA A 413 16.61 -16.95 -8.12
N LYS A 414 15.41 -16.85 -7.51
CA LYS A 414 14.25 -16.17 -8.11
C LYS A 414 14.50 -14.68 -8.31
N GLU A 415 15.09 -14.01 -7.33
CA GLU A 415 15.37 -12.57 -7.42
C GLU A 415 16.40 -12.25 -8.52
N MET A 416 17.39 -13.12 -8.71
CA MET A 416 18.30 -13.03 -9.87
C MET A 416 17.57 -13.19 -11.20
N ARG A 417 16.66 -14.18 -11.31
CA ARG A 417 15.84 -14.35 -12.53
C ARG A 417 14.97 -13.13 -12.79
N GLU A 418 14.37 -12.56 -11.75
CA GLU A 418 13.57 -11.34 -11.88
C GLU A 418 14.41 -10.16 -12.39
N CYS A 419 15.69 -10.05 -11.99
CA CYS A 419 16.60 -9.06 -12.55
C CYS A 419 16.79 -9.25 -14.06
N LEU A 420 16.93 -10.50 -14.53
CA LEU A 420 17.03 -10.81 -15.96
C LEU A 420 15.74 -10.48 -16.70
N ASP A 421 14.58 -10.86 -16.16
CA ASP A 421 13.26 -10.59 -16.74
C ASP A 421 12.99 -9.08 -16.89
N LYS A 422 13.48 -8.27 -15.95
CA LYS A 422 13.41 -6.80 -16.00
C LYS A 422 14.37 -6.18 -17.02
N LEU A 423 15.54 -6.80 -17.23
CA LEU A 423 16.62 -6.27 -18.06
C LEU A 423 16.44 -6.61 -19.54
N GLN A 424 16.07 -7.85 -19.87
CA GLN A 424 16.06 -8.37 -21.24
C GLN A 424 15.17 -7.58 -22.21
N PRO A 425 13.95 -7.12 -21.84
CA PRO A 425 13.13 -6.29 -22.73
C PRO A 425 13.80 -4.96 -23.08
N LEU A 426 14.58 -4.38 -22.15
CA LEU A 426 15.26 -3.10 -22.35
C LEU A 426 16.41 -3.24 -23.34
N LEU A 427 17.24 -4.28 -23.17
CA LEU A 427 18.35 -4.58 -24.09
C LEU A 427 17.81 -4.83 -25.49
N THR A 428 16.77 -5.66 -25.61
CA THR A 428 16.13 -5.98 -26.90
C THR A 428 15.60 -4.73 -27.59
N ALA A 429 14.95 -3.82 -26.86
CA ALA A 429 14.39 -2.60 -27.42
C ALA A 429 15.45 -1.66 -28.01
N VAL A 430 16.65 -1.61 -27.42
CA VAL A 430 17.77 -0.82 -27.95
C VAL A 430 18.65 -1.60 -28.91
N GLY A 431 18.32 -2.86 -29.24
CA GLY A 431 19.12 -3.71 -30.13
C GLY A 431 20.42 -4.22 -29.52
N ALA A 432 20.51 -4.30 -28.20
CA ALA A 432 21.62 -4.89 -27.46
C ALA A 432 21.31 -6.33 -27.03
N ALA A 433 22.35 -7.06 -26.62
CA ALA A 433 22.26 -8.42 -26.10
C ALA A 433 23.07 -8.58 -24.81
N LEU A 434 22.68 -9.56 -23.99
CA LEU A 434 23.40 -9.96 -22.79
C LEU A 434 24.45 -11.03 -23.13
N ASP A 435 25.59 -11.01 -22.45
CA ASP A 435 26.58 -12.08 -22.53
C ASP A 435 26.10 -13.31 -21.73
N GLU A 436 25.55 -14.30 -22.42
CA GLU A 436 25.02 -15.52 -21.79
C GLU A 436 26.11 -16.42 -21.20
N SER A 437 27.38 -16.27 -21.64
CA SER A 437 28.48 -17.09 -21.15
C SER A 437 28.81 -16.90 -19.67
N ALA A 438 28.36 -15.78 -19.09
CA ALA A 438 28.53 -15.45 -17.67
C ALA A 438 27.34 -15.86 -16.78
N LEU A 439 26.26 -16.41 -17.36
CA LEU A 439 25.05 -16.84 -16.65
C LEU A 439 25.09 -18.34 -16.27
N ASP A 440 26.05 -19.10 -16.81
CA ASP A 440 26.17 -20.53 -16.59
C ASP A 440 26.85 -20.86 -15.26
N ASP A 441 26.10 -21.50 -14.37
CA ASP A 441 26.60 -22.24 -13.22
C ASP A 441 26.95 -23.68 -13.64
N PRO A 442 28.21 -24.14 -13.53
CA PRO A 442 28.62 -25.50 -13.87
C PRO A 442 28.01 -26.59 -12.96
N THR A 443 27.28 -26.23 -11.91
CA THR A 443 26.63 -27.17 -10.98
C THR A 443 25.17 -27.48 -11.32
N ARG A 444 24.70 -27.09 -12.51
CA ARG A 444 23.33 -27.31 -13.01
C ARG A 444 22.93 -28.80 -13.01
N GLN A 445 22.43 -29.29 -11.87
CA GLN A 445 21.60 -30.49 -11.86
C GLN A 445 20.21 -30.11 -12.40
N PRO A 446 19.64 -30.88 -13.34
CA PRO A 446 18.24 -30.73 -13.69
C PRO A 446 17.42 -30.99 -12.42
N GLY A 447 16.73 -29.95 -11.95
CA GLY A 447 15.81 -30.05 -10.83
C GLY A 447 14.84 -31.22 -11.06
N PRO A 448 14.46 -31.95 -9.99
CA PRO A 448 13.65 -33.14 -10.14
C PRO A 448 12.37 -32.80 -10.92
N ARG A 449 12.12 -33.54 -12.00
CA ARG A 449 10.78 -33.61 -12.59
C ARG A 449 9.82 -33.79 -11.43
N ARG A 450 8.87 -32.86 -11.27
CA ARG A 450 7.77 -33.02 -10.31
C ARG A 450 7.14 -34.38 -10.60
N VAL A 451 7.47 -35.35 -9.76
CA VAL A 451 6.71 -36.58 -9.63
C VAL A 451 5.34 -36.09 -9.22
N GLY A 452 4.35 -36.32 -10.09
CA GLY A 452 2.96 -36.01 -9.78
C GLY A 452 2.67 -36.60 -8.41
N THR A 453 2.43 -35.73 -7.43
CA THR A 453 1.93 -36.15 -6.13
C THR A 453 0.68 -36.95 -6.42
N ALA A 454 0.72 -38.24 -6.12
CA ALA A 454 -0.45 -39.10 -6.18
C ALA A 454 -1.58 -38.35 -5.46
N ARG A 455 -2.66 -38.10 -6.20
CA ARG A 455 -3.92 -37.60 -5.66
C ARG A 455 -4.20 -38.37 -4.37
N PRO A 456 -4.53 -37.71 -3.24
CA PRO A 456 -5.19 -38.42 -2.16
C PRO A 456 -6.44 -39.05 -2.80
N ALA A 457 -6.56 -40.37 -2.69
CA ALA A 457 -7.79 -41.05 -3.07
C ALA A 457 -8.90 -40.44 -2.22
N VAL A 458 -9.81 -39.70 -2.86
CA VAL A 458 -11.05 -39.25 -2.25
C VAL A 458 -11.78 -40.52 -1.80
N GLY A 459 -12.03 -40.60 -0.49
CA GLY A 459 -12.78 -41.70 0.12
C GLY A 459 -14.12 -41.88 -0.60
N ARG A 460 -14.51 -43.14 -0.74
CA ARG A 460 -15.61 -43.62 -1.60
C ARG A 460 -17.04 -43.26 -1.13
N ASP A 461 -17.20 -42.23 -0.31
CA ASP A 461 -18.49 -41.88 0.34
C ASP A 461 -19.04 -40.49 -0.02
N ASP A 462 -18.44 -39.78 -1.00
CA ASP A 462 -18.97 -38.49 -1.46
C ASP A 462 -20.15 -38.68 -2.41
N ALA A 463 -21.35 -38.35 -1.96
CA ALA A 463 -22.55 -38.37 -2.78
C ALA A 463 -22.48 -37.28 -3.87
N VAL A 464 -22.23 -37.68 -5.12
CA VAL A 464 -22.25 -36.79 -6.29
C VAL A 464 -23.69 -36.70 -6.83
N THR A 465 -24.21 -35.49 -7.01
CA THR A 465 -25.55 -35.26 -7.59
C THR A 465 -25.48 -34.44 -8.88
N THR A 466 -26.13 -34.93 -9.94
CA THR A 466 -26.22 -34.26 -11.27
C THR A 466 -27.57 -33.59 -11.51
N ARG A 467 -28.46 -33.59 -10.50
CA ARG A 467 -29.87 -33.20 -10.64
C ARG A 467 -30.04 -31.70 -10.39
N ARG A 468 -30.70 -31.00 -11.32
CA ARG A 468 -30.98 -29.55 -11.21
C ARG A 468 -32.32 -29.28 -10.51
N PRO A 469 -32.45 -28.14 -9.81
CA PRO A 469 -33.70 -27.76 -9.14
C PRO A 469 -34.84 -27.56 -10.16
N GLN A 470 -36.05 -28.01 -9.78
CA GLN A 470 -37.23 -27.90 -10.65
C GLN A 470 -37.81 -26.47 -10.62
N ALA A 471 -37.61 -25.71 -11.68
CA ALA A 471 -38.09 -24.33 -11.78
C ALA A 471 -39.61 -24.19 -11.63
N GLY A 472 -40.38 -25.21 -12.02
CA GLY A 472 -41.84 -25.24 -11.88
C GLY A 472 -42.35 -25.28 -10.43
N LEU A 473 -41.51 -25.66 -9.46
CA LEU A 473 -41.89 -25.66 -8.04
C LEU A 473 -41.81 -24.26 -7.39
N GLY A 474 -41.23 -23.28 -8.09
CA GLY A 474 -41.15 -21.91 -7.63
C GLY A 474 -39.86 -21.56 -6.89
N VAL A 475 -39.78 -20.30 -6.48
CA VAL A 475 -38.75 -19.75 -5.60
C VAL A 475 -39.36 -19.26 -4.31
N PHE A 476 -38.59 -19.23 -3.23
CA PHE A 476 -39.10 -18.82 -1.93
C PHE A 476 -38.14 -17.91 -1.17
N GLU A 477 -38.71 -17.10 -0.29
CA GLU A 477 -37.99 -16.36 0.74
C GLU A 477 -38.32 -16.88 2.13
N THR A 478 -37.39 -16.66 3.06
CA THR A 478 -37.64 -16.94 4.48
C THR A 478 -37.08 -15.82 5.31
N MET A 479 -37.95 -15.25 6.15
CA MET A 479 -37.70 -14.08 6.95
C MET A 479 -37.97 -14.40 8.41
N LEU A 480 -37.13 -13.85 9.29
CA LEU A 480 -37.37 -13.89 10.73
C LEU A 480 -38.40 -12.83 11.08
N VAL A 481 -39.40 -13.23 11.88
CA VAL A 481 -40.34 -12.31 12.53
C VAL A 481 -39.97 -12.22 14.00
N THR A 482 -39.86 -11.01 14.53
CA THR A 482 -39.63 -10.78 15.95
C THR A 482 -40.63 -9.73 16.44
N ARG A 483 -41.57 -10.14 17.31
CA ARG A 483 -42.59 -9.26 17.90
C ARG A 483 -43.29 -8.41 16.84
N GLY A 484 -43.90 -9.06 15.86
CA GLY A 484 -44.60 -8.38 14.76
C GLY A 484 -43.72 -7.83 13.63
N ASN A 485 -42.41 -7.69 13.83
CA ASN A 485 -41.51 -7.01 12.89
C ASN A 485 -40.74 -7.99 12.00
N VAL A 486 -40.54 -7.60 10.73
CA VAL A 486 -39.71 -8.32 9.75
C VAL A 486 -38.46 -7.50 9.44
N PRO A 487 -37.30 -7.81 10.06
CA PRO A 487 -36.05 -7.11 9.77
C PRO A 487 -35.67 -7.22 8.29
N HIS A 488 -35.20 -6.13 7.69
CA HIS A 488 -34.67 -6.08 6.32
C HIS A 488 -35.63 -6.60 5.23
N LEU A 489 -36.93 -6.40 5.42
CA LEU A 489 -37.97 -6.82 4.48
C LEU A 489 -37.69 -6.38 3.03
N ALA A 490 -37.24 -5.13 2.83
CA ALA A 490 -36.88 -4.61 1.51
C ALA A 490 -35.78 -5.43 0.80
N ALA A 491 -34.75 -5.87 1.53
CA ALA A 491 -33.66 -6.67 0.96
C ALA A 491 -34.14 -8.08 0.56
N HIS A 492 -35.02 -8.68 1.36
CA HIS A 492 -35.64 -9.97 1.03
C HIS A 492 -36.55 -9.87 -0.20
N LEU A 493 -37.39 -8.83 -0.28
CA LEU A 493 -38.25 -8.59 -1.44
C LEU A 493 -37.44 -8.27 -2.69
N GLY A 494 -36.35 -7.51 -2.58
CA GLY A 494 -35.46 -7.23 -3.70
C GLY A 494 -34.86 -8.49 -4.31
N ARG A 495 -34.38 -9.42 -3.48
CA ARG A 495 -33.83 -10.71 -3.95
C ARG A 495 -34.91 -11.62 -4.56
N LEU A 496 -36.09 -11.69 -3.94
CA LEU A 496 -37.21 -12.46 -4.48
C LEU A 496 -37.66 -11.89 -5.84
N SER A 497 -37.75 -10.57 -5.95
CA SER A 497 -38.11 -9.85 -7.17
C SER A 497 -37.11 -10.12 -8.30
N ALA A 498 -35.80 -10.06 -8.00
CA ALA A 498 -34.76 -10.41 -8.97
C ALA A 498 -34.93 -11.86 -9.46
N SER A 499 -35.14 -12.82 -8.55
CA SER A 499 -35.32 -14.23 -8.94
C SER A 499 -36.59 -14.46 -9.77
N VAL A 500 -37.71 -13.81 -9.43
CA VAL A 500 -38.96 -13.93 -10.18
C VAL A 500 -38.84 -13.31 -11.57
N ARG A 501 -38.12 -12.18 -11.69
CA ARG A 501 -37.83 -11.55 -12.97
C ARG A 501 -36.93 -12.42 -13.84
N ASP A 502 -35.83 -12.90 -13.28
CA ASP A 502 -34.82 -13.67 -14.03
C ASP A 502 -35.36 -15.02 -14.51
N LEU A 503 -36.18 -15.70 -13.71
CA LEU A 503 -36.67 -17.05 -14.01
C LEU A 503 -38.01 -17.07 -14.75
N TYR A 504 -38.89 -16.10 -14.48
CA TYR A 504 -40.28 -16.14 -14.95
C TYR A 504 -40.68 -14.90 -15.75
N SER A 505 -39.77 -13.94 -15.95
CA SER A 505 -40.05 -12.67 -16.63
C SER A 505 -41.27 -11.95 -16.04
N ALA A 506 -41.49 -12.07 -14.74
CA ALA A 506 -42.66 -11.57 -14.01
C ALA A 506 -42.27 -10.57 -12.91
N ALA A 507 -43.26 -9.82 -12.41
CA ALA A 507 -43.13 -8.95 -11.24
C ALA A 507 -43.68 -9.64 -9.98
N LEU A 508 -43.29 -9.13 -8.81
CA LEU A 508 -43.94 -9.54 -7.56
C LEU A 508 -45.38 -9.01 -7.52
N PRO A 509 -46.33 -9.75 -6.90
CA PRO A 509 -47.71 -9.29 -6.75
C PRO A 509 -47.83 -7.97 -6.00
N ASP A 510 -48.73 -7.10 -6.46
CA ASP A 510 -49.02 -5.82 -5.79
C ASP A 510 -49.50 -6.04 -4.35
N GLY A 511 -49.05 -5.17 -3.44
CA GLY A 511 -49.41 -5.24 -2.02
C GLY A 511 -48.79 -6.41 -1.24
N LEU A 512 -47.89 -7.20 -1.82
CA LEU A 512 -47.21 -8.31 -1.15
C LEU A 512 -46.52 -7.87 0.15
N GLU A 513 -45.84 -6.72 0.13
CA GLU A 513 -45.20 -6.18 1.33
C GLU A 513 -46.21 -5.95 2.47
N HIS A 514 -47.37 -5.40 2.15
CA HIS A 514 -48.44 -5.14 3.12
C HIS A 514 -48.97 -6.46 3.71
N ARG A 515 -49.20 -7.48 2.87
CA ARG A 515 -49.62 -8.82 3.32
C ARG A 515 -48.59 -9.50 4.22
N ILE A 516 -47.29 -9.37 3.91
CA ILE A 516 -46.21 -9.88 4.75
C ILE A 516 -46.22 -9.20 6.12
N ARG A 517 -46.35 -7.86 6.16
CA ARG A 517 -46.42 -7.09 7.41
C ARG A 517 -47.64 -7.46 8.24
N ALA A 518 -48.81 -7.62 7.60
CA ALA A 518 -50.03 -8.07 8.27
C ALA A 518 -49.87 -9.47 8.88
N SER A 519 -49.32 -10.44 8.13
CA SER A 519 -49.04 -11.79 8.63
C SER A 519 -48.03 -11.76 9.79
N ALA A 520 -46.94 -11.01 9.65
CA ALA A 520 -45.93 -10.86 10.69
C ALA A 520 -46.50 -10.27 11.98
N GLY A 521 -47.40 -9.28 11.89
CA GLY A 521 -48.07 -8.63 13.03
C GLY A 521 -48.82 -9.58 13.95
N THR A 522 -49.22 -10.77 13.47
CA THR A 522 -49.85 -11.82 14.29
C THR A 522 -48.87 -12.57 15.19
N CYS A 523 -47.56 -12.36 15.03
CA CYS A 523 -46.52 -13.06 15.80
C CYS A 523 -46.09 -12.26 17.05
N ALA A 524 -46.58 -12.66 18.22
CA ALA A 524 -46.17 -12.04 19.50
C ALA A 524 -44.70 -12.30 19.88
N GLY A 525 -44.11 -13.38 19.38
CA GLY A 525 -42.75 -13.85 19.72
C GLY A 525 -41.80 -13.89 18.52
N ARG A 526 -41.00 -14.96 18.42
CA ARG A 526 -40.19 -15.25 17.23
C ARG A 526 -40.94 -16.19 16.29
N GLY A 527 -40.91 -15.89 15.00
CA GLY A 527 -41.53 -16.71 13.96
C GLY A 527 -40.69 -16.79 12.70
N ARG A 528 -40.89 -17.84 11.92
CA ARG A 528 -40.34 -18.01 10.57
C ARG A 528 -41.46 -17.73 9.57
N LEU A 529 -41.37 -16.63 8.83
CA LEU A 529 -42.29 -16.29 7.75
C LEU A 529 -41.67 -16.72 6.42
N ARG A 530 -42.36 -17.59 5.68
CA ARG A 530 -41.98 -18.06 4.35
C ARG A 530 -42.93 -17.49 3.32
N VAL A 531 -42.38 -16.95 2.23
CA VAL A 531 -43.14 -16.52 1.04
C VAL A 531 -42.66 -17.37 -0.12
N THR A 532 -43.56 -18.05 -0.83
CA THR A 532 -43.23 -18.85 -2.02
C THR A 532 -43.98 -18.30 -3.23
N VAL A 533 -43.27 -18.10 -4.33
CA VAL A 533 -43.82 -17.67 -5.62
C VAL A 533 -43.67 -18.83 -6.60
N THR A 534 -44.79 -19.32 -7.11
CA THR A 534 -44.85 -20.44 -8.07
C THR A 534 -45.31 -19.91 -9.43
N PRO A 535 -44.62 -20.26 -10.54
CA PRO A 535 -45.02 -19.81 -11.88
C PRO A 535 -46.44 -20.26 -12.23
N GLY A 536 -47.21 -19.39 -12.88
CA GLY A 536 -48.56 -19.69 -13.38
C GLY A 536 -49.67 -19.73 -12.33
N ARG A 537 -49.39 -19.35 -11.07
CA ARG A 537 -50.43 -19.10 -10.04
C ARG A 537 -50.51 -17.60 -9.76
N ASP A 538 -51.73 -17.06 -9.72
CA ASP A 538 -51.99 -15.65 -9.37
C ASP A 538 -51.72 -15.34 -7.88
N THR A 539 -51.39 -16.34 -7.06
CA THR A 539 -51.26 -16.20 -5.61
C THR A 539 -49.94 -16.77 -5.08
N GLU A 540 -49.24 -15.97 -4.30
CA GLU A 540 -48.13 -16.41 -3.46
C GLU A 540 -48.63 -17.09 -2.18
N SER A 541 -47.87 -18.07 -1.67
CA SER A 541 -48.17 -18.66 -0.36
C SER A 541 -47.35 -17.96 0.73
N ILE A 542 -48.02 -17.37 1.74
CA ILE A 542 -47.38 -16.82 2.94
C ILE A 542 -47.66 -17.76 4.12
N THR A 543 -46.61 -18.27 4.76
CA THR A 543 -46.73 -19.17 5.91
C THR A 543 -45.89 -18.67 7.07
N LEU A 544 -46.51 -18.45 8.23
CA LEU A 544 -45.84 -18.09 9.48
C LEU A 544 -45.80 -19.29 10.42
N THR A 545 -44.61 -19.69 10.87
CA THR A 545 -44.42 -20.78 11.85
C THR A 545 -43.75 -20.23 13.11
N PRO A 546 -44.32 -20.38 14.32
CA PRO A 546 -43.66 -20.01 15.57
C PRO A 546 -42.32 -20.76 15.74
N LEU A 547 -41.32 -20.09 16.31
CA LEU A 547 -40.02 -20.69 16.62
C LEU A 547 -39.89 -20.92 18.12
N THR A 548 -39.66 -22.17 18.54
CA THR A 548 -39.43 -22.58 19.93
C THR A 548 -37.98 -23.06 20.10
N GLY A 549 -37.27 -22.56 21.13
CA GLY A 549 -35.90 -23.00 21.48
C GLY A 549 -34.81 -21.92 21.42
N PRO A 550 -33.63 -22.16 22.04
CA PRO A 550 -32.50 -21.22 22.05
C PRO A 550 -31.87 -21.05 20.65
N ALA A 551 -31.12 -19.96 20.48
CA ALA A 551 -30.49 -19.63 19.21
C ALA A 551 -29.34 -20.60 18.85
N SER A 552 -29.49 -21.27 17.70
CA SER A 552 -28.43 -21.80 16.82
C SER A 552 -27.36 -22.68 17.48
N PRO A 553 -27.65 -23.96 17.76
CA PRO A 553 -26.63 -24.91 18.20
C PRO A 553 -25.52 -25.06 17.14
N PRO A 554 -24.27 -25.36 17.54
CA PRO A 554 -23.20 -25.66 16.60
C PRO A 554 -23.56 -26.78 15.63
N VAL A 555 -23.12 -26.66 14.37
CA VAL A 555 -23.39 -27.66 13.32
C VAL A 555 -22.12 -28.35 12.83
N THR A 556 -22.24 -29.60 12.41
CA THR A 556 -21.17 -30.33 11.70
C THR A 556 -21.43 -30.31 10.21
N LEU A 557 -20.44 -29.88 9.43
CA LEU A 557 -20.51 -29.83 7.97
C LEU A 557 -20.22 -31.20 7.35
N VAL A 558 -20.97 -31.55 6.31
CA VAL A 558 -20.76 -32.77 5.51
C VAL A 558 -20.59 -32.37 4.05
N PRO A 559 -19.41 -32.57 3.44
CA PRO A 559 -19.18 -32.24 2.03
C PRO A 559 -20.14 -32.95 1.08
N VAL A 560 -20.62 -32.23 0.07
CA VAL A 560 -21.48 -32.74 -1.00
C VAL A 560 -21.07 -32.11 -2.33
N GLN A 561 -20.78 -32.93 -3.34
CA GLN A 561 -20.38 -32.46 -4.67
C GLN A 561 -21.62 -32.09 -5.51
N VAL A 562 -21.70 -30.83 -5.89
CA VAL A 562 -22.74 -30.25 -6.74
C VAL A 562 -22.06 -29.47 -7.86
N PRO A 563 -21.78 -30.11 -9.02
CA PRO A 563 -21.11 -29.45 -10.14
C PRO A 563 -21.84 -28.18 -10.59
N GLY A 564 -21.12 -27.05 -10.62
CA GLY A 564 -21.67 -25.73 -10.94
C GLY A 564 -22.50 -25.07 -9.82
N GLY A 565 -22.57 -25.68 -8.63
CA GLY A 565 -23.25 -25.16 -7.46
C GLY A 565 -24.79 -25.18 -7.53
N TRP A 566 -25.43 -24.56 -6.54
CA TRP A 566 -26.90 -24.50 -6.44
C TRP A 566 -27.52 -23.26 -7.09
N GLY A 567 -26.67 -22.30 -7.48
CA GLY A 567 -27.04 -21.12 -8.23
C GLY A 567 -27.51 -19.94 -7.37
N VAL A 568 -27.91 -18.85 -8.04
CA VAL A 568 -28.25 -17.57 -7.40
C VAL A 568 -29.69 -17.46 -6.91
N HIS A 569 -30.49 -18.52 -7.04
CA HIS A 569 -31.92 -18.52 -6.70
C HIS A 569 -32.23 -19.43 -5.52
N LYS A 570 -33.18 -19.01 -4.68
CA LYS A 570 -33.62 -19.78 -3.52
C LYS A 570 -34.79 -20.70 -3.91
N TRP A 571 -34.46 -21.85 -4.49
CA TRP A 571 -35.40 -22.81 -5.06
C TRP A 571 -36.33 -23.45 -4.03
N ALA A 572 -37.63 -23.51 -4.32
CA ALA A 572 -38.60 -24.23 -3.48
C ALA A 572 -38.32 -25.74 -3.45
N ASP A 573 -37.75 -26.29 -4.52
CA ASP A 573 -37.18 -27.64 -4.56
C ASP A 573 -35.94 -27.72 -3.66
N ARG A 574 -36.10 -28.36 -2.51
CA ARG A 574 -35.03 -28.59 -1.54
C ARG A 574 -34.66 -30.06 -1.39
N THR A 575 -35.17 -30.92 -2.26
CA THR A 575 -35.06 -32.38 -2.11
C THR A 575 -33.61 -32.87 -2.02
N ILE A 576 -32.69 -32.18 -2.68
CA ILE A 576 -31.24 -32.47 -2.69
C ILE A 576 -30.54 -31.90 -1.45
N LEU A 577 -30.96 -30.73 -0.97
CA LEU A 577 -30.30 -30.05 0.16
C LEU A 577 -30.79 -30.53 1.53
N ASP A 578 -32.00 -31.07 1.60
CA ASP A 578 -32.62 -31.51 2.85
C ASP A 578 -32.41 -33.02 3.13
N ARG A 579 -31.80 -33.76 2.20
CA ARG A 579 -31.53 -35.20 2.30
C ARG A 579 -30.03 -35.50 2.13
N ASP A 580 -29.56 -36.57 2.76
CA ASP A 580 -28.21 -37.11 2.59
C ASP A 580 -28.07 -37.91 1.29
N GLY A 581 -26.88 -38.44 1.02
CA GLY A 581 -26.58 -39.24 -0.18
C GLY A 581 -27.43 -40.50 -0.36
N ASN A 582 -28.09 -40.96 0.70
CA ASN A 582 -28.99 -42.12 0.70
C ASN A 582 -30.47 -41.73 0.64
N GLY A 583 -30.77 -40.43 0.51
CA GLY A 583 -32.13 -39.91 0.45
C GLY A 583 -32.83 -39.78 1.81
N ALA A 584 -32.14 -40.03 2.93
CA ALA A 584 -32.69 -39.80 4.27
C ALA A 584 -32.52 -38.33 4.70
N PRO A 585 -33.39 -37.76 5.54
CA PRO A 585 -33.19 -36.40 6.06
C PRO A 585 -31.86 -36.28 6.81
N TRP A 586 -31.18 -35.13 6.67
CA TRP A 586 -29.95 -34.87 7.43
C TRP A 586 -30.16 -35.05 8.94
N PRO A 587 -29.25 -35.75 9.65
CA PRO A 587 -29.32 -35.86 11.10
C PRO A 587 -29.34 -34.49 11.79
N PRO A 588 -30.05 -34.35 12.93
CA PRO A 588 -30.01 -33.12 13.71
C PRO A 588 -28.56 -32.70 14.02
N GLY A 589 -28.24 -31.42 13.80
CA GLY A 589 -26.90 -30.89 14.02
C GLY A 589 -25.92 -31.09 12.86
N ARG A 590 -26.34 -31.63 11.71
CA ARG A 590 -25.53 -31.67 10.47
C ARG A 590 -26.10 -30.76 9.37
N ASP A 591 -25.23 -30.23 8.52
CA ASP A 591 -25.61 -29.48 7.32
C ASP A 591 -24.68 -29.83 6.14
N ALA A 592 -25.22 -29.80 4.92
CA ALA A 592 -24.44 -30.07 3.71
C ALA A 592 -23.49 -28.90 3.45
N LEU A 593 -22.21 -29.17 3.18
CA LEU A 593 -21.23 -28.23 2.64
C LEU A 593 -21.13 -28.47 1.14
N ILE A 594 -21.69 -27.55 0.35
CA ILE A 594 -21.76 -27.65 -1.10
C ILE A 594 -20.38 -27.33 -1.68
N MET A 595 -19.89 -28.25 -2.52
CA MET A 595 -18.61 -28.14 -3.21
C MET A 595 -18.78 -28.31 -4.73
N ASP A 596 -17.93 -27.64 -5.49
CA ASP A 596 -17.76 -27.81 -6.93
C ASP A 596 -16.28 -28.13 -7.20
N ASP A 597 -15.97 -29.42 -7.36
CA ASP A 597 -14.60 -29.95 -7.35
C ASP A 597 -13.89 -29.61 -6.03
N GLN A 598 -12.93 -28.68 -6.06
CA GLN A 598 -12.21 -28.22 -4.87
C GLN A 598 -12.79 -26.95 -4.24
N ASP A 599 -13.70 -26.26 -4.93
CA ASP A 599 -14.25 -24.99 -4.49
C ASP A 599 -15.37 -25.22 -3.44
N LEU A 600 -15.23 -24.61 -2.27
CA LEU A 600 -16.28 -24.49 -1.26
C LEU A 600 -17.23 -23.36 -1.64
N LEU A 601 -18.54 -23.61 -1.59
CA LEU A 601 -19.56 -22.64 -2.03
C LEU A 601 -20.44 -22.12 -0.88
N GLU A 602 -21.38 -22.92 -0.41
CA GLU A 602 -22.26 -22.55 0.68
C GLU A 602 -22.77 -23.83 1.37
N THR A 603 -23.74 -23.68 2.27
CA THR A 603 -24.42 -24.84 2.84
C THR A 603 -25.85 -24.94 2.31
N GLY A 604 -26.53 -26.06 2.57
CA GLY A 604 -27.93 -26.23 2.13
C GLY A 604 -28.90 -25.16 2.67
N ARG A 605 -28.50 -24.37 3.67
CA ARG A 605 -29.36 -23.39 4.36
C ARG A 605 -28.69 -22.05 4.69
N ALA A 606 -27.40 -21.89 4.47
CA ALA A 606 -26.64 -20.76 4.99
C ALA A 606 -25.36 -20.47 4.20
N SER A 607 -24.93 -19.22 4.22
CA SER A 607 -23.64 -18.82 3.64
C SER A 607 -22.49 -19.14 4.60
N LEU A 608 -21.36 -19.60 4.05
CA LEU A 608 -20.16 -20.01 4.77
C LEU A 608 -19.21 -18.82 4.98
N PHE A 609 -18.65 -18.72 6.19
CA PHE A 609 -17.59 -17.80 6.54
C PHE A 609 -16.50 -18.50 7.35
N LEU A 610 -15.25 -18.20 7.01
CA LEU A 610 -14.04 -18.70 7.67
C LEU A 610 -13.31 -17.49 8.26
N ALA A 611 -13.08 -17.45 9.56
CA ALA A 611 -12.18 -16.48 10.16
C ALA A 611 -10.75 -17.04 10.11
N ASP A 612 -9.80 -16.25 9.66
CA ASP A 612 -8.38 -16.56 9.66
C ASP A 612 -7.57 -15.33 10.14
N ASP A 613 -6.26 -15.47 10.24
CA ASP A 613 -5.35 -14.42 10.71
C ASP A 613 -5.57 -13.09 9.98
N ASP A 614 -5.79 -13.10 8.66
CA ASP A 614 -5.93 -11.92 7.81
C ASP A 614 -7.40 -11.47 7.58
N GLY A 615 -8.35 -11.94 8.38
CA GLY A 615 -9.73 -11.46 8.35
C GLY A 615 -10.75 -12.56 8.14
N VAL A 616 -11.87 -12.22 7.51
CA VAL A 616 -12.98 -13.14 7.30
C VAL A 616 -13.12 -13.48 5.82
N HIS A 617 -13.05 -14.75 5.49
CA HIS A 617 -13.12 -15.24 4.13
C HIS A 617 -14.50 -15.84 3.85
N THR A 618 -15.04 -15.59 2.66
CA THR A 618 -16.30 -16.19 2.22
C THR A 618 -16.26 -16.46 0.72
N PRO A 619 -16.93 -17.52 0.22
CA PRO A 619 -16.94 -17.82 -1.21
C PRO A 619 -17.47 -16.64 -2.04
N ARG A 620 -16.78 -16.33 -3.15
CA ARG A 620 -17.16 -15.25 -4.08
C ARG A 620 -18.50 -15.51 -4.75
N LEU A 621 -19.27 -14.46 -5.03
CA LEU A 621 -20.49 -14.58 -5.83
C LEU A 621 -20.15 -14.62 -7.32
N ASP A 622 -19.96 -15.82 -7.88
CA ASP A 622 -19.65 -16.06 -9.31
C ASP A 622 -20.79 -16.75 -10.08
N GLY A 623 -21.99 -16.74 -9.51
CA GLY A 623 -23.19 -17.36 -10.08
C GLY A 623 -23.49 -18.76 -9.55
N ARG A 624 -22.57 -19.38 -8.79
CA ARG A 624 -22.73 -20.77 -8.28
C ARG A 624 -23.43 -20.88 -6.91
N LEU A 625 -23.57 -19.78 -6.18
CA LEU A 625 -24.16 -19.74 -4.83
C LEU A 625 -25.15 -18.59 -4.64
N LEU A 626 -26.00 -18.72 -3.63
CA LEU A 626 -27.05 -17.76 -3.30
C LEU A 626 -26.49 -16.46 -2.69
N PRO A 627 -26.86 -15.27 -3.21
CA PRO A 627 -26.55 -13.99 -2.56
C PRO A 627 -27.38 -13.80 -1.27
N GLY A 628 -26.85 -14.30 -0.15
CA GLY A 628 -27.47 -14.21 1.18
C GLY A 628 -27.76 -12.78 1.67
N THR A 629 -28.98 -12.46 2.10
CA THR A 629 -29.28 -11.15 2.74
C THR A 629 -28.52 -10.96 4.06
N THR A 630 -28.49 -11.99 4.91
CA THR A 630 -27.69 -12.00 6.14
C THR A 630 -26.19 -12.05 5.86
N ARG A 631 -25.77 -12.70 4.76
CA ARG A 631 -24.38 -12.65 4.30
C ARG A 631 -23.96 -11.19 4.08
N ARG A 632 -24.73 -10.42 3.31
CA ARG A 632 -24.47 -8.99 3.08
C ARG A 632 -24.41 -8.20 4.38
N GLN A 633 -25.35 -8.40 5.30
CA GLN A 633 -25.35 -7.74 6.61
C GLN A 633 -24.09 -8.03 7.43
N VAL A 634 -23.63 -9.28 7.44
CA VAL A 634 -22.38 -9.65 8.13
C VAL A 634 -21.19 -8.95 7.50
N ILE A 635 -21.12 -8.92 6.17
CA ILE A 635 -20.07 -8.19 5.44
C ILE A 635 -20.09 -6.70 5.80
N ASP A 636 -21.27 -6.09 5.84
CA ASP A 636 -21.43 -4.67 6.17
C ASP A 636 -21.02 -4.38 7.64
N VAL A 637 -21.42 -5.24 8.58
CA VAL A 637 -21.06 -5.10 10.01
C VAL A 637 -19.57 -5.29 10.23
N LEU A 638 -18.95 -6.26 9.55
CA LEU A 638 -17.49 -6.46 9.60
C LEU A 638 -16.76 -5.27 8.99
N GLY A 639 -17.24 -4.77 7.83
CA GLY A 639 -16.70 -3.58 7.18
C GLY A 639 -16.76 -2.33 8.07
N GLN A 640 -17.90 -2.09 8.73
CA GLN A 640 -18.06 -0.99 9.71
C GLN A 640 -17.16 -1.13 10.94
N ALA A 641 -16.82 -2.37 11.32
CA ALA A 641 -15.86 -2.64 12.39
C ALA A 641 -14.41 -2.49 11.94
N GLY A 642 -14.14 -2.37 10.63
CA GLY A 642 -12.80 -2.37 10.06
C GLY A 642 -12.17 -3.77 9.98
N ILE A 643 -12.98 -4.82 9.93
CA ILE A 643 -12.55 -6.22 9.77
C ILE A 643 -12.62 -6.58 8.27
N PRO A 644 -11.49 -6.87 7.60
CA PRO A 644 -11.46 -7.25 6.20
C PRO A 644 -12.33 -8.47 5.90
N VAL A 645 -13.06 -8.41 4.79
CA VAL A 645 -13.77 -9.55 4.24
C VAL A 645 -13.27 -9.86 2.84
N HIS A 646 -12.78 -11.08 2.64
CA HIS A 646 -12.22 -11.55 1.37
C HIS A 646 -13.20 -12.45 0.64
N GLU A 647 -13.72 -11.98 -0.50
CA GLU A 647 -14.62 -12.74 -1.38
C GLU A 647 -13.83 -13.40 -2.51
N HIS A 648 -13.47 -14.70 -2.38
CA HIS A 648 -12.66 -15.43 -3.38
C HIS A 648 -13.04 -16.93 -3.42
N ARG A 649 -12.29 -17.76 -4.17
CA ARG A 649 -12.49 -19.23 -4.16
C ARG A 649 -11.86 -19.82 -2.90
N LEU A 650 -12.59 -20.67 -2.19
CA LEU A 650 -12.14 -21.31 -0.97
C LEU A 650 -12.03 -22.82 -1.16
N THR A 651 -11.13 -23.46 -0.43
CA THR A 651 -10.87 -24.90 -0.50
C THR A 651 -10.94 -25.55 0.88
N LEU A 652 -10.93 -26.89 0.93
CA LEU A 652 -10.83 -27.62 2.21
C LEU A 652 -9.54 -27.28 2.99
N THR A 653 -8.47 -26.91 2.30
CA THR A 653 -7.23 -26.43 2.93
C THR A 653 -7.51 -25.13 3.68
N ASP A 654 -8.23 -24.18 3.09
CA ASP A 654 -8.61 -22.92 3.75
C ASP A 654 -9.50 -23.18 4.97
N LEU A 655 -10.49 -24.07 4.81
CA LEU A 655 -11.35 -24.51 5.92
C LEU A 655 -10.52 -25.06 7.08
N SER A 656 -9.51 -25.90 6.80
CA SER A 656 -8.68 -26.52 7.85
C SER A 656 -7.86 -25.51 8.67
N ARG A 657 -7.44 -24.40 8.05
CA ARG A 657 -6.64 -23.35 8.70
C ARG A 657 -7.49 -22.40 9.55
N ALA A 658 -8.76 -22.24 9.20
CA ALA A 658 -9.67 -21.31 9.86
C ALA A 658 -9.65 -21.45 11.39
N THR A 659 -9.60 -20.31 12.08
CA THR A 659 -9.60 -20.19 13.55
C THR A 659 -11.02 -20.26 14.11
N GLU A 660 -11.98 -19.63 13.41
CA GLU A 660 -13.41 -19.79 13.63
C GLU A 660 -14.11 -20.09 12.31
N VAL A 661 -15.16 -20.92 12.36
CA VAL A 661 -16.02 -21.17 11.19
C VAL A 661 -17.46 -20.92 11.61
N PHE A 662 -18.19 -20.14 10.83
CA PHE A 662 -19.58 -19.84 11.11
C PHE A 662 -20.42 -19.76 9.84
N LEU A 663 -21.71 -20.02 10.01
CA LEU A 663 -22.73 -19.97 8.97
C LEU A 663 -23.69 -18.83 9.23
N THR A 664 -24.26 -18.27 8.16
CA THR A 664 -25.24 -17.17 8.28
C THR A 664 -26.51 -17.43 7.52
N ASN A 665 -27.66 -17.21 8.16
CA ASN A 665 -28.96 -17.13 7.48
C ASN A 665 -29.95 -16.27 8.26
N ALA A 666 -31.07 -15.92 7.61
CA ALA A 666 -32.05 -14.98 8.15
C ALA A 666 -32.75 -15.47 9.43
N ILE A 667 -32.82 -16.79 9.68
CA ILE A 667 -33.60 -17.36 10.81
C ILE A 667 -32.72 -17.60 12.03
N ARG A 668 -31.54 -18.20 11.79
CA ARG A 668 -30.57 -18.59 12.81
C ARG A 668 -29.55 -17.49 13.08
N GLY A 669 -29.47 -16.46 12.25
CA GLY A 669 -28.42 -15.46 12.32
C GLY A 669 -27.06 -16.13 12.08
N VAL A 670 -26.10 -15.84 12.95
CA VAL A 670 -24.75 -16.42 12.94
C VAL A 670 -24.74 -17.71 13.77
N THR A 671 -24.40 -18.83 13.14
CA THR A 671 -24.34 -20.17 13.75
C THR A 671 -22.90 -20.68 13.73
N PRO A 672 -22.28 -21.02 14.87
CA PRO A 672 -20.94 -21.62 14.88
C PRO A 672 -20.96 -23.00 14.19
N VAL A 673 -19.84 -23.36 13.56
CA VAL A 673 -19.57 -24.73 13.10
C VAL A 673 -18.74 -25.45 14.16
N ALA A 674 -19.05 -26.71 14.42
CA ALA A 674 -18.34 -27.56 15.38
C ALA A 674 -17.27 -28.44 14.73
N GLY A 675 -17.46 -28.82 13.46
CA GLY A 675 -16.55 -29.71 12.75
C GLY A 675 -16.96 -29.93 11.29
N CYS A 676 -16.12 -30.63 10.53
CA CYS A 676 -16.39 -31.04 9.15
C CYS A 676 -15.96 -32.50 8.97
N THR A 677 -16.80 -33.34 8.36
CA THR A 677 -16.51 -34.79 8.23
C THR A 677 -15.31 -35.09 7.33
N ALA A 678 -14.95 -34.20 6.39
CA ALA A 678 -13.73 -34.33 5.58
C ALA A 678 -12.44 -33.91 6.32
N LEU A 679 -12.55 -33.33 7.52
CA LEU A 679 -11.41 -32.92 8.35
C LEU A 679 -11.50 -33.60 9.72
N PRO A 680 -11.38 -34.94 9.78
CA PRO A 680 -11.45 -35.67 11.04
C PRO A 680 -10.31 -35.21 11.97
N GLY A 681 -10.67 -34.70 13.15
CA GLY A 681 -9.72 -34.14 14.13
C GLY A 681 -9.68 -32.61 14.20
N ARG A 682 -10.30 -31.89 13.25
CA ARG A 682 -10.49 -30.44 13.35
C ARG A 682 -11.85 -30.13 13.96
N ALA A 683 -11.84 -29.56 15.16
CA ALA A 683 -13.02 -29.06 15.84
C ALA A 683 -12.91 -27.55 16.03
N TRP A 684 -14.04 -26.86 15.86
CA TRP A 684 -14.14 -25.42 16.12
C TRP A 684 -15.10 -25.18 17.30
N THR A 685 -14.76 -24.20 18.12
CA THR A 685 -15.64 -23.70 19.17
C THR A 685 -16.17 -22.33 18.79
N ARG A 686 -17.25 -21.88 19.44
CA ARG A 686 -17.72 -20.50 19.32
C ARG A 686 -16.65 -19.55 19.83
N GLY A 687 -15.94 -18.88 18.92
CA GLY A 687 -14.95 -17.88 19.27
C GLY A 687 -15.55 -16.48 19.44
N PRO A 688 -14.72 -15.51 19.84
CA PRO A 688 -15.15 -14.14 20.14
C PRO A 688 -15.69 -13.39 18.91
N LEU A 689 -15.23 -13.68 17.68
CA LEU A 689 -15.80 -13.05 16.47
C LEU A 689 -17.25 -13.47 16.30
N THR A 690 -17.48 -14.79 16.33
CA THR A 690 -18.82 -15.38 16.21
C THR A 690 -19.73 -14.85 17.32
N ALA A 691 -19.23 -14.78 18.56
CA ALA A 691 -19.98 -14.27 19.69
C ALA A 691 -20.36 -12.79 19.56
N TRP A 692 -19.44 -11.96 19.06
CA TRP A 692 -19.65 -10.53 18.81
C TRP A 692 -20.62 -10.28 17.65
N LEU A 693 -20.47 -10.98 16.53
CA LEU A 693 -21.40 -10.89 15.39
C LEU A 693 -22.81 -11.27 15.82
N GLN A 694 -22.95 -12.30 16.64
CA GLN A 694 -24.23 -12.71 17.22
C GLN A 694 -24.86 -11.62 18.08
N SER A 695 -24.09 -10.84 18.86
CA SER A 695 -24.66 -9.73 19.63
C SER A 695 -25.04 -8.56 18.73
N ARG A 696 -24.15 -8.17 17.81
CA ARG A 696 -24.37 -7.03 16.91
C ARG A 696 -25.56 -7.19 15.98
N LEU A 697 -25.82 -8.40 15.49
CA LEU A 697 -26.98 -8.65 14.62
C LEU A 697 -28.30 -8.81 15.39
N ARG A 698 -28.27 -8.94 16.73
CA ARG A 698 -29.48 -8.98 17.57
C ARG A 698 -29.99 -7.59 17.94
N ASP A 699 -29.11 -6.59 18.00
CA ASP A 699 -29.44 -5.22 18.41
C ASP A 699 -29.58 -4.29 17.19
N THR A 700 -30.70 -3.57 17.08
CA THR A 700 -30.90 -2.46 16.13
C THR A 700 -29.82 -1.37 16.37
N PRO A 701 -29.36 -0.63 15.34
CA PRO A 701 -28.04 -0.01 15.34
C PRO A 701 -27.85 0.94 16.52
N HIS A 702 -26.94 0.58 17.42
CA HIS A 702 -26.43 1.48 18.43
C HIS A 702 -25.61 2.56 17.72
N ALA A 703 -26.03 3.81 17.85
CA ALA A 703 -25.22 4.95 17.45
C ALA A 703 -23.84 4.82 18.13
N PRO A 704 -22.73 5.08 17.42
CA PRO A 704 -21.42 5.07 18.04
C PRO A 704 -21.43 6.06 19.21
N PRO A 705 -20.82 5.72 20.36
CA PRO A 705 -20.74 6.64 21.49
C PRO A 705 -20.10 7.94 21.01
N ARG A 706 -20.75 9.08 21.31
CA ARG A 706 -20.20 10.40 21.03
C ARG A 706 -18.90 10.55 21.83
N ARG A 707 -17.77 10.46 21.13
CA ARG A 707 -16.44 10.69 21.71
C ARG A 707 -16.30 12.18 22.01
N ARG A 708 -15.89 12.51 23.23
CA ARG A 708 -15.38 13.86 23.50
C ARG A 708 -14.07 14.03 22.71
N PRO A 709 -13.88 15.15 22.00
CA PRO A 709 -12.58 15.43 21.40
C PRO A 709 -11.52 15.43 22.52
N PRO A 710 -10.36 14.80 22.31
CA PRO A 710 -9.31 14.82 23.32
C PRO A 710 -8.87 16.27 23.56
N PRO A 711 -8.44 16.62 24.78
CA PRO A 711 -7.91 17.95 25.06
C PRO A 711 -6.71 18.25 24.15
N ARG A 712 -6.50 19.51 23.79
CA ARG A 712 -5.28 19.96 23.07
C ARG A 712 -4.05 19.56 23.90
N SER A 713 -3.42 18.45 23.53
CA SER A 713 -2.32 17.82 24.26
C SER A 713 -1.00 18.06 23.53
N ARG A 714 0.10 18.24 24.27
CA ARG A 714 1.46 18.30 23.72
C ARG A 714 2.07 16.90 23.80
N VAL A 715 2.35 16.30 22.66
CA VAL A 715 2.81 14.91 22.55
C VAL A 715 4.25 14.90 22.05
N LEU A 716 5.16 14.29 22.81
CA LEU A 716 6.51 13.99 22.35
C LEU A 716 6.53 12.60 21.71
N LEU A 717 7.04 12.50 20.50
CA LEU A 717 7.37 11.24 19.84
C LEU A 717 8.88 11.04 19.88
N VAL A 718 9.32 9.94 20.47
CA VAL A 718 10.71 9.49 20.44
C VAL A 718 10.86 8.56 19.24
N ASP A 719 11.52 9.04 18.20
CA ASP A 719 11.76 8.36 16.93
C ASP A 719 12.97 7.41 17.03
N ASN A 720 12.72 6.11 17.05
CA ASN A 720 13.76 5.08 16.96
C ASN A 720 14.16 4.81 15.50
N TYR A 721 14.33 5.85 14.68
CA TYR A 721 14.67 5.74 13.25
C TYR A 721 13.63 4.93 12.45
N ASP A 722 12.35 5.13 12.78
CA ASP A 722 11.24 4.44 12.14
C ASP A 722 10.80 5.10 10.83
N SER A 723 10.30 4.27 9.91
CA SER A 723 9.76 4.76 8.65
C SER A 723 8.32 5.27 8.74
N PHE A 724 7.65 5.20 9.90
CA PHE A 724 6.25 5.56 10.05
C PHE A 724 5.96 6.57 11.18
N VAL A 725 6.98 7.06 11.91
CA VAL A 725 6.79 7.97 13.06
C VAL A 725 6.00 9.25 12.72
N TYR A 726 6.15 9.80 11.52
CA TYR A 726 5.39 10.99 11.12
C TYR A 726 3.94 10.67 10.80
N ASN A 727 3.60 9.42 10.45
CA ASN A 727 2.20 8.97 10.38
C ASN A 727 1.58 8.92 11.79
N LEU A 728 2.32 8.45 12.81
CA LEU A 728 1.87 8.50 14.22
C LEU A 728 1.65 9.95 14.67
N ALA A 729 2.64 10.81 14.44
CA ALA A 729 2.55 12.23 14.77
C ALA A 729 1.35 12.89 14.08
N ARG A 730 1.13 12.53 12.81
CA ARG A 730 0.02 13.03 12.01
C ARG A 730 -1.34 12.63 12.59
N TYR A 731 -1.54 11.37 12.93
CA TYR A 731 -2.80 10.92 13.52
C TYR A 731 -3.07 11.63 14.86
N CYS A 732 -2.02 11.88 15.66
CA CYS A 732 -2.17 12.68 16.88
C CYS A 732 -2.59 14.13 16.58
N GLN A 733 -2.02 14.76 15.54
CA GLN A 733 -2.39 16.12 15.12
C GLN A 733 -3.82 16.21 14.57
N GLU A 734 -4.26 15.22 13.81
CA GLU A 734 -5.65 15.11 13.32
C GLU A 734 -6.65 14.96 14.48
N LEU A 735 -6.22 14.32 15.57
CA LEU A 735 -6.96 14.26 16.83
C LEU A 735 -6.87 15.55 17.66
N GLY A 736 -6.12 16.57 17.22
CA GLY A 736 -6.02 17.88 17.87
C GLY A 736 -4.81 18.09 18.77
N ALA A 737 -3.87 17.14 18.82
CA ALA A 737 -2.63 17.29 19.57
C ALA A 737 -1.60 18.18 18.82
N ARG A 738 -0.68 18.78 19.58
CA ARG A 738 0.57 19.34 19.05
C ARG A 738 1.66 18.31 19.25
N THR A 739 2.45 18.03 18.22
CA THR A 739 3.48 17.00 18.29
C THR A 739 4.88 17.56 18.10
N THR A 740 5.84 16.99 18.83
CA THR A 740 7.28 17.16 18.62
C THR A 740 7.86 15.78 18.35
N VAL A 741 8.72 15.63 17.35
CA VAL A 741 9.42 14.37 17.04
C VAL A 741 10.91 14.59 17.27
N LEU A 742 11.54 13.78 18.11
CA LEU A 742 12.98 13.80 18.38
C LEU A 742 13.55 12.40 18.18
N ARG A 743 14.72 12.28 17.56
CA ARG A 743 15.40 10.98 17.37
C ARG A 743 15.85 10.43 18.73
N ASN A 744 15.87 9.11 18.88
CA ASN A 744 16.15 8.43 20.15
C ASN A 744 17.55 8.67 20.75
N ASP A 745 18.46 9.27 19.97
CA ASP A 745 19.80 9.68 20.34
C ASP A 745 19.95 11.21 20.50
N ASP A 746 18.86 11.97 20.33
CA ASP A 746 18.87 13.42 20.45
C ASP A 746 19.23 13.83 21.90
N PRO A 747 20.23 14.70 22.10
CA PRO A 747 20.62 15.16 23.44
C PRO A 747 19.49 15.90 24.18
N ALA A 748 18.47 16.38 23.47
CA ALA A 748 17.28 17.00 24.06
C ALA A 748 16.32 16.01 24.74
N LEU A 749 16.52 14.70 24.55
CA LEU A 749 15.76 13.67 25.25
C LEU A 749 16.28 13.51 26.68
N ASP A 750 15.95 14.50 27.49
CA ASP A 750 16.21 14.55 28.92
C ASP A 750 14.90 14.45 29.72
N PRO A 751 14.71 13.39 30.55
CA PRO A 751 13.49 13.19 31.33
C PRO A 751 13.08 14.39 32.18
N GLU A 752 14.03 15.14 32.76
CA GLU A 752 13.72 16.29 33.60
C GLU A 752 13.11 17.43 32.80
N THR A 753 13.61 17.73 31.60
CA THR A 753 13.02 18.76 30.72
C THR A 753 11.72 18.33 30.03
N ILE A 754 11.53 17.03 29.82
CA ILE A 754 10.29 16.48 29.21
C ILE A 754 9.13 16.56 30.19
N ALA A 755 9.38 16.29 31.47
CA ALA A 755 8.38 16.32 32.52
C ALA A 755 7.71 17.71 32.59
N GLY A 756 6.38 17.75 32.48
CA GLY A 756 5.60 19.00 32.53
C GLY A 756 5.59 19.83 31.24
N ARG A 757 6.57 19.64 30.34
CA ARG A 757 6.56 20.21 28.99
C ARG A 757 5.66 19.44 28.03
N TYR A 758 5.57 18.12 28.19
CA TYR A 758 4.70 17.28 27.38
C TYR A 758 3.64 16.59 28.23
N ASP A 759 2.44 16.47 27.67
CA ASP A 759 1.28 15.83 28.29
C ASP A 759 1.27 14.32 28.03
N HIS A 760 1.93 13.87 26.95
CA HIS A 760 2.05 12.46 26.57
C HIS A 760 3.41 12.21 25.90
N VAL A 761 3.91 10.98 26.04
CA VAL A 761 5.08 10.48 25.32
C VAL A 761 4.70 9.24 24.51
N ILE A 762 5.10 9.19 23.25
CA ILE A 762 4.99 8.01 22.39
C ILE A 762 6.40 7.57 22.01
N ILE A 763 6.74 6.32 22.34
CA ILE A 763 7.97 5.69 21.86
C ILE A 763 7.61 4.96 20.57
N SER A 764 8.20 5.41 19.46
CA SER A 764 7.87 4.92 18.12
C SER A 764 8.31 3.46 17.92
N PRO A 765 7.88 2.82 16.83
CA PRO A 765 8.55 1.65 16.27
C PRO A 765 10.01 1.96 15.93
N GLY A 766 10.74 0.99 15.38
CA GLY A 766 12.10 1.15 14.89
C GLY A 766 12.72 -0.21 14.53
N PRO A 767 13.89 -0.21 13.88
CA PRO A 767 14.63 -1.43 13.61
C PRO A 767 15.30 -1.97 14.87
N GLY A 768 15.67 -3.25 14.85
CA GLY A 768 16.45 -3.89 15.90
C GLY A 768 15.66 -4.20 17.17
N ASP A 769 16.37 -4.27 18.29
CA ASP A 769 15.84 -4.62 19.61
C ASP A 769 15.93 -3.44 20.60
N PRO A 770 15.31 -3.53 21.80
CA PRO A 770 15.32 -2.43 22.76
C PRO A 770 16.72 -2.00 23.24
N ALA A 771 17.73 -2.88 23.19
CA ALA A 771 19.11 -2.51 23.58
C ALA A 771 19.73 -1.53 22.57
N SER A 772 19.27 -1.58 21.31
CA SER A 772 19.65 -0.63 20.26
C SER A 772 18.78 0.64 20.20
N ALA A 773 17.74 0.75 21.03
CA ALA A 773 16.74 1.83 20.98
C ALA A 773 17.17 3.15 21.66
N GLY A 774 18.47 3.43 21.76
CA GLY A 774 19.02 4.67 22.30
C GLY A 774 18.49 4.99 23.71
N ARG A 775 17.95 6.20 23.90
CA ARG A 775 17.42 6.68 25.19
C ARG A 775 16.02 6.15 25.52
N SER A 776 15.36 5.41 24.63
CA SER A 776 13.95 5.02 24.78
C SER A 776 13.65 4.26 26.07
N VAL A 777 14.48 3.29 26.45
CA VAL A 777 14.27 2.50 27.68
C VAL A 777 14.46 3.36 28.95
N ASP A 778 15.45 4.26 28.98
CA ASP A 778 15.67 5.19 30.11
C ASP A 778 14.51 6.18 30.25
N ILE A 779 14.03 6.74 29.14
CA ILE A 779 12.86 7.63 29.09
C ILE A 779 11.63 6.93 29.69
N ILE A 780 11.39 5.66 29.31
CA ILE A 780 10.29 4.87 29.88
C ILE A 780 10.46 4.73 31.40
N ARG A 781 11.65 4.32 31.87
CA ARG A 781 11.91 4.09 33.30
C ARG A 781 11.72 5.36 34.13
N ARG A 782 12.16 6.51 33.64
CA ARG A 782 12.12 7.77 34.41
C ARG A 782 10.78 8.52 34.33
N LEU A 783 10.05 8.39 33.22
CA LEU A 783 8.77 9.08 33.04
C LEU A 783 7.56 8.21 33.37
N ALA A 784 7.72 6.90 33.58
CA ALA A 784 6.64 6.04 34.02
C ALA A 784 6.02 6.53 35.34
N GLY A 785 4.72 6.83 35.31
CA GLY A 785 4.00 7.40 36.46
C GLY A 785 4.05 8.93 36.55
N VAL A 786 4.82 9.58 35.68
CA VAL A 786 4.89 11.04 35.56
C VAL A 786 4.08 11.49 34.35
N THR A 787 4.45 10.99 33.17
CA THR A 787 3.79 11.29 31.90
C THR A 787 3.24 9.99 31.31
N PRO A 788 2.00 9.96 30.79
CA PRO A 788 1.47 8.81 30.08
C PRO A 788 2.37 8.43 28.91
N ILE A 789 2.67 7.13 28.80
CA ILE A 789 3.56 6.58 27.77
C ILE A 789 2.81 5.55 26.92
N LEU A 790 2.92 5.69 25.60
CA LEU A 790 2.55 4.66 24.64
C LEU A 790 3.80 4.13 23.94
N GLY A 791 4.05 2.83 24.01
CA GLY A 791 5.06 2.16 23.19
C GLY A 791 4.41 1.48 21.99
N VAL A 792 4.92 1.74 20.79
CA VAL A 792 4.43 1.12 19.55
C VAL A 792 5.53 0.23 18.95
N CYS A 793 5.22 -1.03 18.66
CA CYS A 793 6.16 -2.03 18.11
C CYS A 793 7.48 -2.14 18.91
N LEU A 794 8.61 -1.60 18.43
CA LEU A 794 9.85 -1.51 19.22
C LEU A 794 9.62 -0.76 20.54
N GLY A 795 8.86 0.32 20.56
CA GLY A 795 8.48 1.01 21.79
C GLY A 795 7.70 0.12 22.77
N HIS A 796 6.87 -0.80 22.27
CA HIS A 796 6.19 -1.80 23.11
C HIS A 796 7.20 -2.80 23.71
N GLN A 797 8.21 -3.19 22.94
CA GLN A 797 9.30 -4.07 23.40
C GLN A 797 10.18 -3.36 24.44
N CYS A 798 10.48 -2.07 24.23
CA CYS A 798 11.17 -1.22 25.21
C CYS A 798 10.39 -1.12 26.53
N ILE A 799 9.06 -1.09 26.51
CA ILE A 799 8.26 -1.18 27.75
C ILE A 799 8.45 -2.53 28.43
N GLY A 800 8.43 -3.63 27.67
CA GLY A 800 8.73 -4.95 28.20
C GLY A 800 10.06 -4.95 28.96
N GLU A 801 11.13 -4.51 28.31
CA GLU A 801 12.49 -4.48 28.87
C GLU A 801 12.66 -3.48 30.02
N ALA A 802 12.02 -2.31 29.96
CA ALA A 802 12.07 -1.31 31.01
C ALA A 802 11.61 -1.87 32.37
N PHE A 803 10.66 -2.80 32.37
CA PHE A 803 10.11 -3.45 33.56
C PHE A 803 10.64 -4.88 33.80
N GLY A 804 11.52 -5.40 32.95
CA GLY A 804 12.20 -6.70 33.16
C GLY A 804 11.70 -7.88 32.32
N GLY A 805 10.83 -7.65 31.33
CA GLY A 805 10.53 -8.63 30.28
C GLY A 805 11.67 -8.77 29.28
N ARG A 806 11.66 -9.82 28.45
CA ARG A 806 12.67 -10.07 27.41
C ARG A 806 12.08 -10.03 26.02
N THR A 807 12.85 -9.53 25.06
CA THR A 807 12.53 -9.59 23.63
C THR A 807 13.13 -10.85 23.02
N VAL A 808 12.34 -11.56 22.22
CA VAL A 808 12.73 -12.78 21.50
C VAL A 808 12.30 -12.71 20.04
N ARG A 809 12.82 -13.62 19.22
CA ARG A 809 12.35 -13.78 17.83
C ARG A 809 10.90 -14.24 17.82
N ALA A 810 10.09 -13.62 16.97
CA ALA A 810 8.74 -14.08 16.72
C ALA A 810 8.78 -15.50 16.11
N PRO A 811 7.82 -16.38 16.45
CA PRO A 811 7.73 -17.71 15.82
C PRO A 811 7.63 -17.64 14.29
N ARG A 812 7.00 -16.57 13.78
CA ARG A 812 6.94 -16.21 12.37
C ARG A 812 7.00 -14.69 12.23
N PRO A 813 8.02 -14.13 11.55
CA PRO A 813 8.08 -12.71 11.24
C PRO A 813 6.94 -12.29 10.32
N VAL A 814 6.43 -11.06 10.49
CA VAL A 814 5.34 -10.51 9.67
C VAL A 814 5.62 -9.04 9.35
N HIS A 815 5.71 -8.74 8.05
CA HIS A 815 5.94 -7.38 7.54
C HIS A 815 4.89 -7.00 6.50
N GLY A 816 4.27 -5.83 6.64
CA GLY A 816 3.29 -5.32 5.67
C GLY A 816 1.98 -6.10 5.63
N ARG A 817 1.65 -6.87 6.66
CA ARG A 817 0.39 -7.64 6.71
C ARG A 817 -0.43 -7.25 7.93
N HIS A 818 -1.74 -7.22 7.79
CA HIS A 818 -2.63 -7.15 8.93
C HIS A 818 -2.83 -8.53 9.56
N THR A 819 -3.15 -8.53 10.84
CA THR A 819 -3.67 -9.71 11.54
C THR A 819 -4.80 -9.29 12.47
N LEU A 820 -5.77 -10.16 12.70
CA LEU A 820 -6.75 -10.00 13.76
C LEU A 820 -6.10 -10.15 15.13
N ILE A 821 -6.38 -9.24 16.06
CA ILE A 821 -5.94 -9.35 17.46
C ILE A 821 -7.16 -9.31 18.39
N HIS A 822 -7.16 -10.21 19.37
CA HIS A 822 -8.10 -10.19 20.49
C HIS A 822 -7.56 -9.27 21.58
N HIS A 823 -8.43 -8.53 22.26
CA HIS A 823 -8.00 -7.65 23.36
C HIS A 823 -9.03 -7.53 24.50
N ASP A 824 -8.57 -7.02 25.64
CA ASP A 824 -9.36 -6.88 26.87
C ASP A 824 -10.41 -5.74 26.85
N GLN A 825 -10.43 -4.93 25.78
CA GLN A 825 -11.32 -3.77 25.61
C GLN A 825 -11.16 -2.69 26.69
N GLN A 826 -9.98 -2.63 27.34
CA GLN A 826 -9.66 -1.63 28.37
C GLN A 826 -8.47 -0.76 27.93
N GLY A 827 -8.29 0.38 28.61
CA GLY A 827 -7.23 1.34 28.28
C GLY A 827 -7.32 1.82 26.84
N ILE A 828 -6.24 1.69 26.07
CA ILE A 828 -6.20 2.07 24.66
C ILE A 828 -7.23 1.31 23.79
N PHE A 829 -7.72 0.14 24.23
CA PHE A 829 -8.73 -0.66 23.52
C PHE A 829 -10.18 -0.33 23.91
N ALA A 830 -10.40 0.65 24.78
CA ALA A 830 -11.73 0.99 25.28
C ALA A 830 -12.72 1.34 24.14
N GLY A 831 -13.90 0.72 24.18
CA GLY A 831 -14.98 0.97 23.22
C GLY A 831 -14.74 0.41 21.80
N LEU A 832 -13.65 -0.32 21.57
CA LEU A 832 -13.37 -1.02 20.32
C LEU A 832 -14.04 -2.42 20.28
N PRO A 833 -14.31 -2.98 19.09
CA PRO A 833 -14.73 -4.37 18.96
C PRO A 833 -13.70 -5.31 19.63
N PRO A 834 -14.10 -6.46 20.20
CA PRO A 834 -13.18 -7.37 20.90
C PRO A 834 -12.12 -8.01 19.99
N LEU A 835 -12.26 -7.81 18.69
CA LEU A 835 -11.34 -8.17 17.64
C LEU A 835 -11.00 -6.93 16.83
N LEU A 836 -9.71 -6.71 16.62
CA LEU A 836 -9.19 -5.57 15.91
C LEU A 836 -8.30 -6.03 14.77
N THR A 837 -8.47 -5.47 13.59
CA THR A 837 -7.49 -5.60 12.51
C THR A 837 -6.30 -4.71 12.81
N ALA A 838 -5.10 -5.30 12.85
CA ALA A 838 -3.89 -4.59 13.24
C ALA A 838 -2.74 -4.88 12.27
N GLY A 839 -2.14 -3.83 11.72
CA GLY A 839 -0.96 -3.87 10.86
C GLY A 839 0.30 -4.28 11.61
N ARG A 840 1.09 -5.17 11.02
CA ARG A 840 2.29 -5.76 11.64
C ARG A 840 3.53 -5.57 10.76
N TYR A 841 4.58 -5.08 11.40
CA TYR A 841 5.91 -4.91 10.83
C TYR A 841 6.97 -5.33 11.86
N HIS A 842 7.01 -6.60 12.24
CA HIS A 842 7.93 -7.04 13.29
C HIS A 842 8.47 -8.47 13.09
N SER A 843 9.78 -8.62 13.34
CA SER A 843 10.49 -9.91 13.43
C SER A 843 10.71 -10.35 14.88
N LEU A 844 10.64 -9.40 15.82
CA LEU A 844 10.82 -9.60 17.25
C LEU A 844 9.49 -9.37 17.99
N VAL A 845 9.40 -9.91 19.20
CA VAL A 845 8.26 -9.73 20.13
C VAL A 845 8.74 -9.81 21.57
N THR A 846 7.98 -9.20 22.48
CA THR A 846 8.16 -9.43 23.92
C THR A 846 7.68 -10.83 24.29
N ASP A 847 8.52 -11.61 24.98
CA ASP A 847 8.19 -12.95 25.49
C ASP A 847 7.23 -12.85 26.68
N GLU A 848 5.97 -13.26 26.46
CA GLU A 848 4.92 -13.21 27.47
C GLU A 848 5.28 -13.98 28.75
N SER A 849 6.03 -15.09 28.63
CA SER A 849 6.41 -15.92 29.78
C SER A 849 7.38 -15.22 30.75
N THR A 850 8.01 -14.14 30.28
CA THR A 850 8.98 -13.35 31.03
C THR A 850 8.40 -12.07 31.60
N LEU A 851 7.11 -11.78 31.31
CA LEU A 851 6.52 -10.53 31.74
C LEU A 851 6.48 -10.43 33.28
N PRO A 852 6.99 -9.33 33.84
CA PRO A 852 6.92 -9.10 35.27
C PRO A 852 5.45 -8.92 35.71
N GLY A 853 5.15 -9.25 36.96
CA GLY A 853 3.80 -9.11 37.51
C GLY A 853 3.23 -7.68 37.50
N VAL A 854 4.02 -6.65 37.19
CA VAL A 854 3.54 -5.27 37.04
C VAL A 854 2.93 -4.98 35.67
N LEU A 855 3.19 -5.82 34.66
CA LEU A 855 2.62 -5.72 33.32
C LEU A 855 1.48 -6.74 33.16
N THR A 856 0.36 -6.29 32.58
CA THR A 856 -0.78 -7.13 32.21
C THR A 856 -0.81 -7.25 30.69
N PRO A 857 -0.80 -8.49 30.14
CA PRO A 857 -1.10 -8.72 28.72
C PRO A 857 -2.51 -8.24 28.37
N THR A 858 -2.63 -7.40 27.35
CA THR A 858 -3.91 -6.79 26.96
C THR A 858 -4.41 -7.20 25.59
N ALA A 859 -3.53 -7.69 24.70
CA ALA A 859 -3.93 -8.17 23.38
C ALA A 859 -3.09 -9.35 22.89
N ARG A 860 -3.67 -10.24 22.07
CA ARG A 860 -3.00 -11.40 21.46
C ARG A 860 -3.51 -11.71 20.05
N THR A 861 -2.67 -12.32 19.22
CA THR A 861 -3.13 -12.96 17.96
C THR A 861 -3.90 -14.26 18.27
N PRO A 862 -4.62 -14.86 17.30
CA PRO A 862 -5.22 -16.18 17.46
C PRO A 862 -4.21 -17.27 17.84
N ALA A 863 -2.97 -17.15 17.35
CA ALA A 863 -1.85 -18.01 17.71
C ALA A 863 -1.23 -17.68 19.09
N SER A 864 -1.93 -16.91 19.94
CA SER A 864 -1.50 -16.50 21.29
C SER A 864 -0.20 -15.70 21.35
N LEU A 865 0.19 -15.05 20.25
CA LEU A 865 1.34 -14.13 20.25
C LEU A 865 0.93 -12.83 20.97
N LEU A 866 1.75 -12.36 21.92
CA LEU A 866 1.51 -11.12 22.65
C LEU A 866 1.52 -9.91 21.72
N MET A 867 0.45 -9.12 21.76
CA MET A 867 0.26 -7.93 20.91
C MET A 867 0.04 -6.64 21.69
N GLY A 868 -0.14 -6.71 23.01
CA GLY A 868 -0.35 -5.53 23.83
C GLY A 868 -0.07 -5.79 25.31
N VAL A 869 0.42 -4.75 25.99
CA VAL A 869 0.64 -4.74 27.44
C VAL A 869 0.11 -3.44 28.04
N ARG A 870 -0.21 -3.48 29.33
CA ARG A 870 -0.54 -2.31 30.15
C ARG A 870 0.09 -2.47 31.52
N HIS A 871 0.70 -1.42 32.05
CA HIS A 871 1.15 -1.42 33.45
C HIS A 871 -0.05 -1.38 34.40
N ARG A 872 -0.04 -2.17 35.48
CA ARG A 872 -1.19 -2.31 36.39
C ARG A 872 -1.58 -1.02 37.11
N HIS A 873 -0.60 -0.16 37.38
CA HIS A 873 -0.78 1.03 38.23
C HIS A 873 -0.36 2.35 37.58
N LEU A 874 0.33 2.33 36.44
CA LEU A 874 0.93 3.52 35.82
C LEU A 874 0.29 3.70 34.44
N PRO A 875 0.18 4.94 33.92
CA PRO A 875 -0.41 5.22 32.62
C PRO A 875 0.53 4.83 31.46
N VAL A 876 1.00 3.59 31.47
CA VAL A 876 1.93 3.02 30.49
C VAL A 876 1.24 1.91 29.73
N HIS A 877 1.17 2.07 28.40
CA HIS A 877 0.53 1.15 27.48
C HIS A 877 1.49 0.80 26.36
N GLY A 878 1.47 -0.45 25.89
CA GLY A 878 2.23 -0.88 24.73
C GLY A 878 1.36 -1.64 23.75
N ILE A 879 1.56 -1.42 22.47
CA ILE A 879 0.95 -2.20 21.38
C ILE A 879 2.04 -2.63 20.39
N GLN A 880 2.09 -3.93 20.07
CA GLN A 880 3.09 -4.49 19.13
C GLN A 880 2.76 -4.14 17.67
N ALA A 881 1.47 -3.93 17.38
CA ALA A 881 0.99 -3.51 16.06
C ALA A 881 1.17 -1.99 15.83
N HIS A 882 0.96 -1.56 14.59
CA HIS A 882 1.16 -0.19 14.12
C HIS A 882 -0.17 0.54 13.92
N PRO A 883 -0.66 1.35 14.89
CA PRO A 883 -1.90 2.09 14.75
C PRO A 883 -1.87 3.13 13.62
N GLU A 884 -0.70 3.59 13.18
CA GLU A 884 -0.53 4.60 12.11
C GLU A 884 -0.59 4.03 10.69
N SER A 885 -0.47 2.71 10.56
CA SER A 885 -0.48 2.02 9.26
C SER A 885 -1.87 2.02 8.65
N ILE A 886 -1.95 2.11 7.31
CA ILE A 886 -3.23 1.90 6.59
C ILE A 886 -3.85 0.52 6.86
N LEU A 887 -3.07 -0.44 7.37
CA LEU A 887 -3.50 -1.78 7.77
C LEU A 887 -4.20 -1.83 9.13
N THR A 888 -4.25 -0.72 9.87
CA THR A 888 -4.97 -0.62 11.15
C THR A 888 -6.10 0.40 11.04
N PRO A 889 -7.29 0.01 10.53
CA PRO A 889 -8.40 0.95 10.27
C PRO A 889 -8.88 1.72 11.51
N ARG A 890 -8.65 1.17 12.70
CA ARG A 890 -9.05 1.75 13.99
C ARG A 890 -7.89 2.42 14.74
N GLY A 891 -6.82 2.75 14.01
CA GLY A 891 -5.62 3.42 14.52
C GLY A 891 -5.89 4.71 15.28
N HIS A 892 -6.65 5.63 14.68
CA HIS A 892 -7.08 6.87 15.33
C HIS A 892 -7.83 6.63 16.63
N ASP A 893 -8.65 5.57 16.71
CA ASP A 893 -9.40 5.28 17.93
C ASP A 893 -8.49 4.84 19.07
N LEU A 894 -7.45 4.04 18.79
CA LEU A 894 -6.43 3.63 19.77
C LEU A 894 -5.67 4.85 20.29
N LEU A 895 -5.22 5.73 19.39
CA LEU A 895 -4.50 6.95 19.75
C LEU A 895 -5.39 7.93 20.51
N ALA A 896 -6.66 8.08 20.11
CA ALA A 896 -7.62 8.92 20.83
C ALA A 896 -7.85 8.43 22.26
N ASN A 897 -7.95 7.11 22.46
CA ASN A 897 -8.07 6.52 23.79
C ASN A 897 -6.81 6.77 24.64
N PHE A 898 -5.62 6.71 24.05
CA PHE A 898 -4.37 7.05 24.73
C PHE A 898 -4.31 8.54 25.12
N LEU A 899 -4.62 9.44 24.20
CA LEU A 899 -4.59 10.89 24.43
C LEU A 899 -5.65 11.36 25.46
N ALA A 900 -6.68 10.55 25.70
CA ALA A 900 -7.67 10.80 26.75
C ALA A 900 -7.15 10.51 28.17
N ILE A 901 -6.02 9.82 28.32
CA ILE A 901 -5.41 9.52 29.62
C ILE A 901 -4.73 10.80 30.16
N PRO A 902 -5.09 11.31 31.36
CA PRO A 902 -4.52 12.54 31.89
C PRO A 902 -3.09 12.32 32.46
N PRO A 903 -2.19 13.32 32.35
CA PRO A 903 -0.88 13.27 33.00
C PRO A 903 -0.93 13.57 34.50
N ASP A 904 0.03 13.04 35.27
CA ASP A 904 0.22 13.38 36.69
C ASP A 904 1.04 14.67 36.81
N ARG A 905 0.32 15.80 36.86
CA ARG A 905 0.94 17.14 36.94
C ARG A 905 1.75 17.35 38.21
N ALA A 906 1.42 16.69 39.32
CA ALA A 906 2.13 16.86 40.59
C ALA A 906 3.49 16.14 40.56
N SER A 907 3.52 14.94 39.99
CA SER A 907 4.77 14.20 39.78
C SER A 907 5.64 14.84 38.69
N ALA A 908 5.02 15.37 37.63
CA ALA A 908 5.73 16.09 36.57
C ALA A 908 6.44 17.35 37.07
N SER A 909 5.77 18.16 37.90
CA SER A 909 6.37 19.37 38.48
C SER A 909 7.59 19.06 39.35
N ARG A 910 7.53 17.99 40.16
CA ARG A 910 8.64 17.55 41.03
C ARG A 910 9.86 17.06 40.25
N LEU A 911 9.64 16.36 39.14
CA LEU A 911 10.75 15.91 38.29
C LEU A 911 11.36 17.10 37.52
N ALA A 912 10.52 18.00 37.02
CA ALA A 912 10.96 19.20 36.29
C ALA A 912 11.78 20.17 37.15
N SER A 913 11.50 20.27 38.45
CA SER A 913 12.26 21.13 39.37
C SER A 913 13.72 20.71 39.57
N ASN A 914 14.10 19.51 39.13
CA ASN A 914 15.48 19.02 39.17
C ASN A 914 16.30 19.39 37.92
N ALA A 915 15.68 20.01 36.91
CA ALA A 915 16.37 20.42 35.69
C ALA A 915 17.42 21.53 35.97
N PRO A 916 18.62 21.46 35.39
CA PRO A 916 19.66 22.48 35.60
C PRO A 916 19.21 23.86 35.09
N ALA A 917 19.44 24.89 35.90
CA ALA A 917 19.11 26.27 35.56
C ALA A 917 19.95 26.73 34.35
N GLY A 918 19.34 26.82 33.16
CA GLY A 918 20.00 27.34 31.95
C GLY A 918 19.61 26.68 30.62
N SER A 919 18.78 25.64 30.60
CA SER A 919 18.31 25.02 29.35
C SER A 919 17.21 25.87 28.68
N HIS A 920 17.55 27.05 28.18
CA HIS A 920 16.65 27.87 27.37
C HIS A 920 16.44 27.22 26.00
N TRP A 921 15.29 26.58 25.83
CA TRP A 921 14.74 26.24 24.52
C TRP A 921 14.05 27.47 23.94
N SER A 922 14.55 28.01 22.82
CA SER A 922 13.81 28.94 21.99
C SER A 922 12.72 28.17 21.23
N ASP A 923 11.46 28.60 21.33
CA ASP A 923 10.29 27.99 20.67
C ASP A 923 10.27 28.22 19.12
N ASP A 924 11.36 28.74 18.55
CA ASP A 924 11.52 29.06 17.12
C ASP A 924 12.37 28.02 16.38
N SER A 925 11.91 26.76 16.34
CA SER A 925 12.44 25.76 15.39
C SER A 925 11.35 25.16 14.50
N ALA A 926 10.42 26.01 14.06
CA ALA A 926 9.68 25.76 12.83
C ALA A 926 10.55 26.20 11.64
N GLY A 927 11.49 25.33 11.22
CA GLY A 927 12.28 25.54 10.00
C GLY A 927 13.80 25.46 10.21
N SER A 928 14.44 24.63 9.37
CA SER A 928 15.88 24.37 9.26
C SER A 928 16.50 23.46 10.34
N ARG A 929 16.61 22.17 10.00
CA ARG A 929 17.87 21.50 9.66
C ARG A 929 17.57 20.29 8.78
#